data_AF-S8CF96-F1
#
_entry.id   AF-S8CF96-F1
#
_cell.length_a   1.000
_cell.length_b   1.000
_cell.length_c   1.000
_cell.angle_alpha   90.00
_cell.angle_beta   90.00
_cell.angle_gamma   90.00
#
_symmetry.space_group_name_H-M   'P 1'
#
loop_
_entity.id
_entity.type
_entity.pdbx_description
1 polymer ?
#
loop_
_entity_poly.entity_id
_entity_poly.type
_entity_poly.pdbx_seq_one_letter_code
_entity_poly.pdbx_strand_id
1 'polypeptide(L)'
;GGTFLKFNGDSCQLEVSITPPPGSDGYVGCNCNFENNTVCHVTQIVIKSFNLPGVLPRSIANLPYLQYVDFAYNLLTGTIPTEWFSVQLKNISVLVNRLSGPIPHELGNMTSLSYLNLEANQFSGPVPSEIGNLTNLKALILSSNQLSGELPESLGNLINLNDFRISDCNFGGQVPNFIQNWRQLTRLDMFSSGLQGPIPENISLLNALIDLRFSDMKGPAQRFPALMNLASLSSLVLRNCNLTGEIPAYIWTLRVLLILDLSFNNLVGQIPVSIARTLKFVFLTGNMLSGKIPDALLKDGNDVDLSFNNFTIRGPDEPACRPQMNSDINLLRSSLMLNTLRQINPCSRDVVCPTYKCSLHINCGGDDFTSKEIYGTVNYEGDSAGDPAKFISNNYWGFVSSGNFFGQLTYANSRAIANVPNNNLSEPYSSARLSPLSLSYFHYCLENGNYSVGLHFAEILFTNDTASYYSLGRRKFDVYIQEELVFKDFNIEDEAGGPQKPVIKRFNATVVDGTLVIRFYWASRGTMRIPNRGDYGSLISAISVVPSIGVCSEGRKKSVIVYVLPVVLTTCFLLLLLGFLWWKKMLAKGKRRRKGLEGLELQTIAFSLKQIRAATDNFNAENKIGEGGFGSVYKGELSDGTVIAVKQLSSMSRQGIREFVTEIGMISRLQHPNLVKLYGCCIEGNELLVVYEYMENNSLAHALFGSNGSELMLEWATRFDICIGIARGLAFLHEESQLKIVHRDIKATNVLLDKKLNPKISDFGLARLHEGEKTHISTKIAGTIGYMAPEYALWGYLTEKADVYSFGVVVLEIISGKSNNNYMPTHRFLCLLDWAVHLHENGRAVEMIDGRLGRGLRMDEAERALKVALLCTNAVASVRPTMTEVVRMLEGTAEIPDIPPPGRTTSEDVRFRALKDFHEAGRRPS
;
A
#
# COMPACT_ATOMS: atom_id res chain seq x y z
N GLY A 1 -28.20 25.66 -22.97
CA GLY A 1 -28.33 25.41 -24.42
C GLY A 1 -29.12 26.50 -25.13
N GLY A 2 -30.45 26.34 -25.26
CA GLY A 2 -31.31 27.21 -26.08
C GLY A 2 -31.44 28.69 -25.65
N THR A 3 -30.87 29.08 -24.52
CA THR A 3 -30.77 30.48 -24.07
C THR A 3 -29.54 31.21 -24.60
N PHE A 4 -28.49 30.48 -25.02
CA PHE A 4 -27.17 31.05 -25.34
C PHE A 4 -26.75 30.86 -26.80
N LEU A 5 -27.49 30.05 -27.54
CA LEU A 5 -27.24 29.74 -28.95
C LEU A 5 -28.53 29.97 -29.73
N LYS A 6 -28.45 30.82 -30.74
CA LYS A 6 -29.51 31.05 -31.70
C LYS A 6 -28.99 30.63 -33.08
N PHE A 7 -29.77 29.83 -33.78
CA PHE A 7 -29.40 29.37 -35.11
C PHE A 7 -30.22 30.11 -36.15
N ASN A 8 -29.55 30.67 -37.15
CA ASN A 8 -30.18 31.20 -38.34
C ASN A 8 -30.27 30.09 -39.39
N GLY A 9 -31.49 29.61 -39.63
CA GLY A 9 -31.76 28.54 -40.60
C GLY A 9 -31.49 28.91 -42.06
N ASP A 10 -31.52 30.21 -42.39
CA ASP A 10 -31.35 30.69 -43.76
C ASP A 10 -29.86 30.84 -44.12
N SER A 11 -29.04 31.29 -43.17
CA SER A 11 -27.60 31.51 -43.39
C SER A 11 -26.73 30.37 -42.87
N CYS A 12 -27.32 29.38 -42.19
CA CYS A 12 -26.60 28.35 -41.44
C CYS A 12 -25.60 28.92 -40.43
N GLN A 13 -25.84 30.13 -39.93
CA GLN A 13 -24.98 30.78 -38.96
C GLN A 13 -25.44 30.51 -37.54
N LEU A 14 -24.46 30.29 -36.67
CA LEU A 14 -24.64 30.20 -35.24
C LEU A 14 -24.41 31.58 -34.63
N GLU A 15 -25.47 32.18 -34.08
CA GLU A 15 -25.39 33.34 -33.21
C GLU A 15 -25.20 32.86 -31.78
N VAL A 16 -24.06 33.20 -31.18
CA VAL A 16 -23.78 32.90 -29.78
C VAL A 16 -24.04 34.16 -28.96
N SER A 17 -25.01 34.09 -28.04
CA SER A 17 -25.41 35.22 -27.19
C SER A 17 -24.41 35.53 -26.07
N ILE A 18 -23.38 34.70 -25.91
CA ILE A 18 -22.32 34.83 -24.91
C ILE A 18 -20.97 35.05 -25.61
N THR A 19 -20.09 35.83 -24.99
CA THR A 19 -18.71 35.95 -25.46
C THR A 19 -17.98 34.63 -25.17
N PRO A 20 -17.53 33.90 -26.19
CA PRO A 20 -16.90 32.60 -25.98
C PRO A 20 -15.49 32.74 -25.37
N PRO A 21 -15.05 31.79 -24.53
CA PRO A 21 -13.65 31.70 -24.11
C PRO A 21 -12.69 31.60 -25.30
N PRO A 22 -11.43 32.08 -25.16
CA PRO A 22 -10.41 31.90 -26.19
C PRO A 22 -10.21 30.42 -26.56
N GLY A 23 -10.12 30.11 -27.85
CA GLY A 23 -9.97 28.74 -28.34
C GLY A 23 -11.28 27.95 -28.44
N SER A 24 -12.44 28.58 -28.22
CA SER A 24 -13.74 27.97 -28.51
C SER A 24 -13.95 27.77 -30.01
N ASP A 25 -14.57 26.66 -30.37
CA ASP A 25 -14.89 26.30 -31.76
C ASP A 25 -16.38 25.97 -31.85
N GLY A 26 -17.14 26.84 -32.54
CA GLY A 26 -18.59 26.80 -32.58
C GLY A 26 -19.12 27.09 -33.99
N TYR A 27 -19.71 26.10 -34.64
CA TYR A 27 -20.35 26.28 -35.94
C TYR A 27 -21.43 25.23 -36.21
N VAL A 28 -22.30 25.56 -37.16
CA VAL A 28 -23.29 24.65 -37.72
C VAL A 28 -22.95 24.41 -39.18
N GLY A 29 -22.65 23.17 -39.54
CA GLY A 29 -22.32 22.78 -40.91
C GLY A 29 -23.58 22.39 -41.68
N CYS A 30 -23.79 23.01 -42.84
CA CYS A 30 -24.90 22.69 -43.73
C CYS A 30 -24.41 22.08 -45.04
N ASN A 31 -25.19 21.14 -45.58
CA ASN A 31 -25.03 20.64 -46.94
C ASN A 31 -26.17 21.19 -47.79
N CYS A 32 -25.83 21.99 -48.79
CA CYS A 32 -26.80 22.62 -49.69
C CYS A 32 -26.91 21.92 -51.05
N ASN A 33 -26.35 20.74 -51.24
CA ASN A 33 -26.36 20.06 -52.55
C ASN A 33 -27.72 19.43 -52.92
N PHE A 34 -28.81 19.86 -52.29
CA PHE A 34 -30.15 19.35 -52.50
C PHE A 34 -30.96 20.30 -53.40
N GLU A 35 -31.85 19.72 -54.21
CA GLU A 35 -32.75 20.47 -55.10
C GLU A 35 -32.04 21.60 -55.88
N ASN A 36 -31.06 21.26 -56.72
CA ASN A 36 -30.28 22.25 -57.51
C ASN A 36 -29.65 23.37 -56.67
N ASN A 37 -29.14 23.06 -55.48
CA ASN A 37 -28.52 24.01 -54.56
C ASN A 37 -29.45 25.04 -53.92
N THR A 38 -30.76 24.75 -53.87
CA THR A 38 -31.76 25.64 -53.27
C THR A 38 -32.18 25.25 -51.86
N VAL A 39 -31.91 24.00 -51.44
CA VAL A 39 -32.24 23.51 -50.10
C VAL A 39 -30.97 23.13 -49.35
N CYS A 40 -30.85 23.67 -48.13
CA CYS A 40 -29.76 23.37 -47.21
C CYS A 40 -30.26 22.52 -46.03
N HIS A 41 -29.50 21.50 -45.67
CA HIS A 41 -29.76 20.69 -44.49
C HIS A 41 -28.60 20.75 -43.51
N VAL A 42 -28.92 20.87 -42.22
CA VAL A 42 -27.92 20.81 -41.15
C VAL A 42 -27.34 19.41 -41.07
N THR A 43 -26.03 19.30 -41.19
CA THR A 43 -25.27 18.03 -41.17
C THR A 43 -24.30 17.94 -39.99
N GLN A 44 -23.89 19.07 -39.42
CA GLN A 44 -22.93 19.12 -38.32
C GLN A 44 -23.32 20.19 -37.31
N ILE A 45 -23.17 19.88 -36.02
CA ILE A 45 -23.24 20.86 -34.93
C ILE A 45 -22.01 20.68 -34.06
N VAL A 46 -21.16 21.70 -34.02
CA VAL A 46 -19.93 21.71 -33.21
C VAL A 46 -20.02 22.90 -32.27
N ILE A 47 -19.94 22.65 -30.96
CA ILE A 47 -19.96 23.68 -29.91
C ILE A 47 -18.99 23.25 -28.80
N LYS A 48 -17.73 23.66 -28.93
CA LYS A 48 -16.63 23.20 -28.09
C LYS A 48 -16.03 24.30 -27.26
N SER A 49 -15.74 24.00 -26.00
CA SER A 49 -15.03 24.90 -25.08
C SER A 49 -15.80 26.17 -24.70
N PHE A 50 -17.14 26.18 -24.81
CA PHE A 50 -17.98 27.35 -24.50
C PHE A 50 -18.40 27.45 -23.03
N ASN A 51 -17.98 26.52 -22.16
CA ASN A 51 -18.42 26.46 -20.76
C ASN A 51 -19.95 26.35 -20.60
N LEU A 52 -20.66 25.80 -21.58
CA LEU A 52 -22.13 25.85 -21.58
C LEU A 52 -22.73 24.98 -20.48
N PRO A 53 -23.64 25.54 -19.64
CA PRO A 53 -24.45 24.75 -18.74
C PRO A 53 -25.73 24.24 -19.43
N GLY A 54 -26.45 23.37 -18.72
CA GLY A 54 -27.74 22.82 -19.13
C GLY A 54 -27.61 21.38 -19.59
N VAL A 55 -28.56 20.91 -20.39
CA VAL A 55 -28.65 19.51 -20.82
C VAL A 55 -28.48 19.37 -22.33
N LEU A 56 -28.18 18.15 -22.78
CA LEU A 56 -28.19 17.81 -24.20
C LEU A 56 -29.61 17.99 -24.79
N PRO A 57 -29.76 18.66 -25.95
CA PRO A 57 -31.08 19.00 -26.48
C PRO A 57 -31.75 17.79 -27.17
N ARG A 58 -32.98 17.47 -26.75
CA ARG A 58 -33.83 16.44 -27.39
C ARG A 58 -34.18 16.77 -28.85
N SER A 59 -34.32 18.07 -29.15
CA SER A 59 -34.73 18.58 -30.46
C SER A 59 -33.76 18.31 -31.61
N ILE A 60 -32.54 17.81 -31.33
CA ILE A 60 -31.65 17.31 -32.37
C ILE A 60 -32.31 16.19 -33.19
N ALA A 61 -33.25 15.45 -32.60
CA ALA A 61 -34.06 14.46 -33.30
C ALA A 61 -34.84 15.03 -34.50
N ASN A 62 -35.09 16.34 -34.53
CA ASN A 62 -35.82 17.01 -35.61
C ASN A 62 -34.92 17.34 -36.82
N LEU A 63 -33.63 16.98 -36.79
CA LEU A 63 -32.66 17.24 -37.85
C LEU A 63 -32.27 15.92 -38.55
N PRO A 64 -33.07 15.45 -39.54
CA PRO A 64 -32.92 14.10 -40.09
C PRO A 64 -31.62 13.87 -40.88
N TYR A 65 -30.98 14.93 -41.36
CA TYR A 65 -29.72 14.87 -42.11
C TYR A 65 -28.48 15.10 -41.23
N LEU A 66 -28.67 15.29 -39.91
CA LEU A 66 -27.57 15.52 -39.00
C LEU A 66 -26.71 14.26 -38.91
N GLN A 67 -25.39 14.45 -39.02
CA GLN A 67 -24.41 13.36 -39.00
C GLN A 67 -23.34 13.55 -37.93
N TYR A 68 -23.08 14.78 -37.49
CA TYR A 68 -21.97 15.07 -36.58
C TYR A 68 -22.44 15.97 -35.43
N VAL A 69 -22.19 15.55 -34.20
CA VAL A 69 -22.37 16.37 -33.00
C VAL A 69 -21.11 16.34 -32.14
N ASP A 70 -20.55 17.51 -31.84
CA ASP A 70 -19.43 17.66 -30.91
C ASP A 70 -19.74 18.76 -29.90
N PHE A 71 -20.08 18.34 -28.67
CA PHE A 71 -20.37 19.20 -27.52
C PHE A 71 -19.25 19.13 -26.47
N ALA A 72 -18.02 18.83 -26.89
CA ALA A 72 -16.91 18.64 -25.97
C ALA A 72 -16.54 19.91 -25.18
N TYR A 73 -15.97 19.72 -23.99
CA TYR A 73 -15.46 20.80 -23.13
C TYR A 73 -16.55 21.82 -22.76
N ASN A 74 -17.61 21.34 -22.13
CA ASN A 74 -18.68 22.18 -21.59
C ASN A 74 -19.03 21.72 -20.16
N LEU A 75 -20.15 22.22 -19.61
CA LEU A 75 -20.64 21.89 -18.28
C LEU A 75 -22.02 21.20 -18.36
N LEU A 76 -22.27 20.47 -19.45
CA LEU A 76 -23.57 19.86 -19.71
C LEU A 76 -23.85 18.72 -18.73
N THR A 77 -25.07 18.65 -18.22
CA THR A 77 -25.56 17.65 -17.24
C THR A 77 -26.67 16.78 -17.85
N GLY A 78 -27.09 15.77 -17.10
CA GLY A 78 -28.15 14.85 -17.52
C GLY A 78 -27.61 13.66 -18.33
N THR A 79 -28.50 12.98 -19.04
CA THR A 79 -28.19 11.78 -19.83
C THR A 79 -28.11 12.10 -21.33
N ILE A 80 -27.66 11.13 -22.14
CA ILE A 80 -27.85 11.18 -23.59
C ILE A 80 -29.36 11.03 -23.87
N PRO A 81 -30.01 11.96 -24.59
CA PRO A 81 -31.44 11.88 -24.87
C PRO A 81 -31.80 10.67 -25.75
N THR A 82 -32.87 9.96 -25.41
CA THR A 82 -33.30 8.77 -26.15
C THR A 82 -33.78 9.11 -27.56
N GLU A 83 -34.24 10.34 -27.78
CA GLU A 83 -34.69 10.82 -29.08
C GLU A 83 -33.56 10.87 -30.11
N TRP A 84 -32.30 11.01 -29.68
CA TRP A 84 -31.14 11.02 -30.59
C TRP A 84 -30.99 9.71 -31.37
N PHE A 85 -31.46 8.60 -30.80
CA PHE A 85 -31.33 7.27 -31.41
C PHE A 85 -32.23 7.07 -32.63
N SER A 86 -33.14 8.03 -32.91
CA SER A 86 -33.90 8.10 -34.17
C SER A 86 -33.11 8.72 -35.33
N VAL A 87 -31.99 9.39 -35.04
CA VAL A 87 -31.14 10.06 -36.02
C VAL A 87 -29.95 9.18 -36.36
N GLN A 88 -29.56 9.13 -37.63
CA GLN A 88 -28.43 8.31 -38.10
C GLN A 88 -27.09 9.06 -37.97
N LEU A 89 -26.73 9.52 -36.76
CA LEU A 89 -25.45 10.21 -36.52
C LEU A 89 -24.25 9.29 -36.79
N LYS A 90 -23.21 9.85 -37.39
CA LYS A 90 -21.92 9.21 -37.65
C LYS A 90 -20.90 9.49 -36.55
N ASN A 91 -20.95 10.68 -35.95
CA ASN A 91 -20.01 11.09 -34.90
C ASN A 91 -20.75 11.72 -33.72
N ILE A 92 -20.48 11.20 -32.53
CA ILE A 92 -20.92 11.77 -31.26
C ILE A 92 -19.71 12.02 -30.37
N SER A 93 -19.51 13.27 -29.96
CA SER A 93 -18.49 13.67 -28.99
C SER A 93 -19.13 14.52 -27.90
N VAL A 94 -19.04 14.07 -26.66
CA VAL A 94 -19.45 14.81 -25.46
C VAL A 94 -18.34 14.82 -24.41
N LEU A 95 -17.09 14.68 -24.87
CA LEU A 95 -15.86 14.69 -24.08
C LEU A 95 -15.85 15.86 -23.07
N VAL A 96 -15.51 15.62 -21.80
CA VAL A 96 -15.41 16.66 -20.76
C VAL A 96 -16.73 17.42 -20.58
N ASN A 97 -17.63 16.80 -19.83
CA ASN A 97 -18.90 17.37 -19.37
C ASN A 97 -19.26 16.77 -17.99
N ARG A 98 -20.48 17.03 -17.51
CA ARG A 98 -21.06 16.45 -16.29
C ARG A 98 -22.21 15.49 -16.61
N LEU A 99 -22.17 14.83 -17.78
CA LEU A 99 -23.19 13.86 -18.15
C LEU A 99 -23.10 12.63 -17.25
N SER A 100 -24.24 12.12 -16.82
CA SER A 100 -24.33 11.06 -15.82
C SER A 100 -25.41 10.02 -16.17
N GLY A 101 -25.50 8.98 -15.34
CA GLY A 101 -26.40 7.85 -15.58
C GLY A 101 -25.78 6.77 -16.48
N PRO A 102 -26.55 5.71 -16.81
CA PRO A 102 -26.06 4.63 -17.66
C PRO A 102 -25.91 5.08 -19.12
N ILE A 103 -25.01 4.42 -19.84
CA ILE A 103 -25.00 4.51 -21.31
C ILE A 103 -26.30 3.84 -21.80
N PRO A 104 -27.17 4.52 -22.55
CA PRO A 104 -28.44 3.93 -22.98
C PRO A 104 -28.21 2.78 -23.98
N HIS A 105 -28.91 1.67 -23.78
CA HIS A 105 -28.79 0.49 -24.66
C HIS A 105 -29.29 0.77 -26.09
N GLU A 106 -30.26 1.68 -26.24
CA GLU A 106 -30.80 2.12 -27.53
C GLU A 106 -29.76 2.81 -28.41
N LEU A 107 -28.61 3.24 -27.86
CA LEU A 107 -27.47 3.73 -28.63
C LEU A 107 -26.99 2.68 -29.64
N GLY A 108 -27.16 1.38 -29.36
CA GLY A 108 -26.88 0.30 -30.29
C GLY A 108 -27.71 0.29 -31.58
N ASN A 109 -28.81 1.05 -31.64
CA ASN A 109 -29.64 1.17 -32.84
C ASN A 109 -29.01 2.09 -33.91
N MET A 110 -28.02 2.90 -33.53
CA MET A 110 -27.38 3.89 -34.40
C MET A 110 -26.29 3.28 -35.28
N THR A 111 -26.62 2.32 -36.13
CA THR A 111 -25.64 1.54 -36.90
C THR A 111 -24.75 2.36 -37.85
N SER A 112 -25.11 3.60 -38.17
CA SER A 112 -24.26 4.54 -38.94
C SER A 112 -23.09 5.13 -38.14
N LEU A 113 -23.06 4.94 -36.81
CA LEU A 113 -22.07 5.55 -35.92
C LEU A 113 -20.67 4.99 -36.19
N SER A 114 -19.71 5.90 -36.36
CA SER A 114 -18.30 5.62 -36.65
C SER A 114 -17.36 6.14 -35.58
N TYR A 115 -17.79 7.13 -34.77
CA TYR A 115 -17.00 7.69 -33.68
C TYR A 115 -17.90 7.98 -32.48
N LEU A 116 -17.57 7.42 -31.32
CA LEU A 116 -18.23 7.68 -30.05
C LEU A 116 -17.20 8.06 -29.00
N ASN A 117 -17.28 9.30 -28.50
CA ASN A 117 -16.43 9.78 -27.42
C ASN A 117 -17.27 10.31 -26.26
N LEU A 118 -17.23 9.56 -25.15
CA LEU A 118 -17.88 9.85 -23.88
C LEU A 118 -16.88 10.18 -22.76
N GLU A 119 -15.60 10.36 -23.09
CA GLU A 119 -14.48 10.51 -22.15
C GLU A 119 -14.71 11.66 -21.15
N ALA A 120 -14.25 11.49 -19.92
CA ALA A 120 -14.28 12.50 -18.85
C ALA A 120 -15.70 13.03 -18.56
N ASN A 121 -16.61 12.12 -18.25
CA ASN A 121 -17.97 12.40 -17.77
C ASN A 121 -18.21 11.67 -16.43
N GLN A 122 -19.48 11.41 -16.10
CA GLN A 122 -19.94 10.70 -14.91
C GLN A 122 -20.85 9.52 -15.28
N PHE A 123 -20.70 8.94 -16.48
CA PHE A 123 -21.48 7.76 -16.89
C PHE A 123 -21.16 6.59 -15.97
N SER A 124 -22.18 5.82 -15.58
CA SER A 124 -22.08 4.72 -14.61
C SER A 124 -22.75 3.43 -15.10
N GLY A 125 -22.61 2.34 -14.35
CA GLY A 125 -23.16 1.04 -14.73
C GLY A 125 -22.34 0.32 -15.83
N PRO A 126 -22.86 -0.79 -16.38
CA PRO A 126 -22.18 -1.57 -17.41
C PRO A 126 -22.22 -0.92 -18.79
N VAL A 127 -21.27 -1.32 -19.64
CA VAL A 127 -21.33 -1.05 -21.08
C VAL A 127 -22.43 -1.94 -21.68
N PRO A 128 -23.48 -1.39 -22.33
CA PRO A 128 -24.55 -2.18 -22.93
C PRO A 128 -24.03 -3.13 -24.02
N SER A 129 -24.58 -4.34 -24.07
CA SER A 129 -24.21 -5.34 -25.08
C SER A 129 -24.60 -4.91 -26.51
N GLU A 130 -25.61 -4.06 -26.62
CA GLU A 130 -26.16 -3.51 -27.86
C GLU A 130 -25.16 -2.62 -28.59
N ILE A 131 -24.14 -2.07 -27.90
CA ILE A 131 -23.03 -1.36 -28.55
C ILE A 131 -22.31 -2.26 -29.55
N GLY A 132 -22.32 -3.58 -29.35
CA GLY A 132 -21.79 -4.56 -30.31
C GLY A 132 -22.48 -4.55 -31.68
N ASN A 133 -23.66 -3.94 -31.81
CA ASN A 133 -24.36 -3.80 -33.10
C ASN A 133 -23.78 -2.68 -33.99
N LEU A 134 -22.93 -1.81 -33.43
CA LEU A 134 -22.35 -0.65 -34.13
C LEU A 134 -21.17 -1.04 -35.02
N THR A 135 -21.38 -1.94 -35.97
CA THR A 135 -20.31 -2.54 -36.79
C THR A 135 -19.49 -1.54 -37.62
N ASN A 136 -19.98 -0.32 -37.85
CA ASN A 136 -19.24 0.78 -38.49
C ASN A 136 -18.32 1.56 -37.55
N LEU A 137 -18.35 1.27 -36.25
CA LEU A 137 -17.63 2.02 -35.23
C LEU A 137 -16.11 1.82 -35.39
N LYS A 138 -15.41 2.96 -35.49
CA LYS A 138 -13.95 3.03 -35.61
C LYS A 138 -13.31 3.45 -34.29
N ALA A 139 -13.92 4.39 -33.56
CA ALA A 139 -13.42 4.83 -32.27
C ALA A 139 -14.49 4.71 -31.19
N LEU A 140 -14.12 4.06 -30.08
CA LEU A 140 -14.92 3.95 -28.86
C LEU A 140 -14.09 4.41 -27.67
N ILE A 141 -14.40 5.60 -27.17
CA ILE A 141 -13.63 6.26 -26.11
C ILE A 141 -14.56 6.49 -24.91
N LEU A 142 -14.33 5.74 -23.84
CA LEU A 142 -15.16 5.71 -22.63
C LEU A 142 -14.39 6.13 -21.37
N SER A 143 -13.11 6.47 -21.50
CA SER A 143 -12.20 6.74 -20.38
C SER A 143 -12.69 7.81 -19.39
N SER A 144 -12.23 7.73 -18.14
CA SER A 144 -12.54 8.69 -17.07
C SER A 144 -14.04 8.84 -16.78
N ASN A 145 -14.73 7.70 -16.70
CA ASN A 145 -16.12 7.57 -16.26
C ASN A 145 -16.24 6.63 -15.05
N GLN A 146 -17.44 6.47 -14.52
CA GLN A 146 -17.77 5.56 -13.41
C GLN A 146 -18.33 4.21 -13.91
N LEU A 147 -17.98 3.83 -15.15
CA LEU A 147 -18.42 2.57 -15.76
C LEU A 147 -17.86 1.37 -15.00
N SER A 148 -18.65 0.30 -14.91
CA SER A 148 -18.37 -0.88 -14.08
C SER A 148 -18.88 -2.15 -14.75
N GLY A 149 -18.79 -3.30 -14.08
CA GLY A 149 -19.17 -4.59 -14.66
C GLY A 149 -18.12 -5.12 -15.64
N GLU A 150 -18.44 -6.21 -16.33
CA GLU A 150 -17.57 -6.82 -17.33
C GLU A 150 -17.78 -6.18 -18.72
N LEU A 151 -16.77 -6.26 -19.58
CA LEU A 151 -16.92 -5.86 -20.98
C LEU A 151 -17.76 -6.92 -21.73
N PRO A 152 -18.85 -6.53 -22.41
CA PRO A 152 -19.71 -7.51 -23.07
C PRO A 152 -19.02 -8.15 -24.29
N GLU A 153 -19.17 -9.46 -24.43
CA GLU A 153 -18.62 -10.27 -25.55
C GLU A 153 -19.00 -9.72 -26.93
N SER A 154 -20.17 -9.08 -27.04
CA SER A 154 -20.65 -8.47 -28.28
C SER A 154 -19.76 -7.34 -28.80
N LEU A 155 -18.90 -6.72 -27.97
CA LEU A 155 -17.90 -5.76 -28.46
C LEU A 155 -16.91 -6.41 -29.44
N GLY A 156 -16.75 -7.73 -29.39
CA GLY A 156 -16.00 -8.50 -30.38
C GLY A 156 -16.51 -8.37 -31.82
N ASN A 157 -17.74 -7.91 -32.03
CA ASN A 157 -18.33 -7.70 -33.36
C ASN A 157 -17.85 -6.39 -34.03
N LEU A 158 -17.20 -5.51 -33.28
CA LEU A 158 -16.75 -4.19 -33.74
C LEU A 158 -15.43 -4.28 -34.52
N ILE A 159 -15.42 -5.05 -35.61
CA ILE A 159 -14.24 -5.42 -36.40
C ILE A 159 -13.53 -4.23 -37.09
N ASN A 160 -14.20 -3.07 -37.17
CA ASN A 160 -13.67 -1.85 -37.76
C ASN A 160 -13.02 -0.90 -36.74
N LEU A 161 -12.96 -1.29 -35.46
CA LEU A 161 -12.32 -0.46 -34.43
C LEU A 161 -10.83 -0.24 -34.72
N ASN A 162 -10.43 1.02 -34.68
CA ASN A 162 -9.05 1.48 -34.75
C ASN A 162 -8.54 2.11 -33.43
N ASP A 163 -9.45 2.58 -32.56
CA ASP A 163 -9.12 3.26 -31.31
C ASP A 163 -10.12 2.87 -30.20
N PHE A 164 -9.63 2.16 -29.18
CA PHE A 164 -10.43 1.71 -28.04
C PHE A 164 -9.79 2.16 -26.74
N ARG A 165 -10.54 2.92 -25.93
CA ARG A 165 -10.03 3.49 -24.67
C ARG A 165 -11.04 3.41 -23.54
N ILE A 166 -10.62 2.82 -22.43
CA ILE A 166 -11.45 2.57 -21.24
C ILE A 166 -10.71 2.88 -19.92
N SER A 167 -9.64 3.65 -20.00
CA SER A 167 -8.81 4.05 -18.86
C SER A 167 -9.59 4.81 -17.77
N ASP A 168 -9.17 4.74 -16.51
CA ASP A 168 -9.82 5.41 -15.36
C ASP A 168 -11.32 5.08 -15.27
N CYS A 169 -11.64 3.79 -15.22
CA CYS A 169 -12.98 3.24 -15.00
C CYS A 169 -12.93 2.17 -13.89
N ASN A 170 -14.09 1.58 -13.57
CA ASN A 170 -14.26 0.59 -12.50
C ASN A 170 -14.71 -0.77 -13.05
N PHE A 171 -14.21 -1.16 -14.23
CA PHE A 171 -14.54 -2.47 -14.82
C PHE A 171 -14.06 -3.62 -13.93
N GLY A 172 -14.75 -4.74 -14.02
CA GLY A 172 -14.37 -6.02 -13.43
C GLY A 172 -14.11 -7.07 -14.51
N GLY A 173 -13.85 -8.30 -14.09
CA GLY A 173 -13.53 -9.39 -15.02
C GLY A 173 -12.10 -9.34 -15.57
N GLN A 174 -11.81 -10.26 -16.48
CA GLN A 174 -10.52 -10.36 -17.16
C GLN A 174 -10.49 -9.53 -18.43
N VAL A 175 -9.29 -9.25 -18.95
CA VAL A 175 -9.15 -8.73 -20.32
C VAL A 175 -9.73 -9.76 -21.30
N PRO A 176 -10.80 -9.44 -22.05
CA PRO A 176 -11.51 -10.45 -22.84
C PRO A 176 -10.72 -10.97 -24.04
N ASN A 177 -10.93 -12.24 -24.41
CA ASN A 177 -10.28 -12.83 -25.58
C ASN A 177 -10.79 -12.27 -26.92
N PHE A 178 -12.00 -11.70 -26.97
CA PHE A 178 -12.54 -11.15 -28.21
C PHE A 178 -11.75 -9.97 -28.77
N ILE A 179 -10.81 -9.38 -28.01
CA ILE A 179 -9.95 -8.29 -28.49
C ILE A 179 -9.23 -8.68 -29.79
N GLN A 180 -8.94 -9.97 -29.99
CA GLN A 180 -8.33 -10.51 -31.21
C GLN A 180 -9.12 -10.23 -32.50
N ASN A 181 -10.41 -9.89 -32.39
CA ASN A 181 -11.27 -9.60 -33.52
C ASN A 181 -11.01 -8.21 -34.10
N TRP A 182 -10.43 -7.29 -33.32
CA TRP A 182 -10.19 -5.90 -33.72
C TRP A 182 -8.91 -5.76 -34.55
N ARG A 183 -8.84 -6.42 -35.70
CA ARG A 183 -7.62 -6.48 -36.54
C ARG A 183 -7.12 -5.14 -37.07
N GLN A 184 -7.99 -4.13 -37.08
CA GLN A 184 -7.67 -2.75 -37.51
C GLN A 184 -7.23 -1.85 -36.33
N LEU A 185 -7.15 -2.39 -35.11
CA LEU A 185 -6.86 -1.61 -33.91
C LEU A 185 -5.45 -1.05 -33.96
N THR A 186 -5.36 0.28 -33.91
CA THR A 186 -4.10 1.04 -33.87
C THR A 186 -3.77 1.52 -32.46
N ARG A 187 -4.78 1.72 -31.61
CA ARG A 187 -4.61 2.17 -30.24
C ARG A 187 -5.51 1.41 -29.27
N LEU A 188 -4.89 0.89 -28.22
CA LEU A 188 -5.55 0.21 -27.11
C LEU A 188 -5.09 0.82 -25.78
N ASP A 189 -6.00 1.46 -25.06
CA ASP A 189 -5.71 2.19 -23.81
C ASP A 189 -6.62 1.70 -22.66
N MET A 190 -6.03 1.02 -21.68
CA MET A 190 -6.73 0.37 -20.57
C MET A 190 -6.08 0.67 -19.21
N PHE A 191 -5.48 1.85 -19.05
CA PHE A 191 -4.86 2.28 -17.79
C PHE A 191 -5.84 2.33 -16.62
N SER A 192 -5.52 1.63 -15.53
CA SER A 192 -6.37 1.55 -14.34
C SER A 192 -7.86 1.36 -14.69
N SER A 193 -8.15 0.53 -15.71
CA SER A 193 -9.52 0.24 -16.16
C SER A 193 -10.31 -0.60 -15.15
N GLY A 194 -9.62 -1.27 -14.23
CA GLY A 194 -10.17 -2.23 -13.26
C GLY A 194 -10.12 -3.69 -13.73
N LEU A 195 -9.85 -3.92 -15.03
CA LEU A 195 -9.68 -5.26 -15.60
C LEU A 195 -8.50 -6.01 -14.96
N GLN A 196 -8.68 -7.32 -14.82
CA GLN A 196 -7.70 -8.22 -14.23
C GLN A 196 -6.90 -8.95 -15.30
N GLY A 197 -5.67 -9.31 -14.96
CA GLY A 197 -4.83 -10.17 -15.77
C GLY A 197 -5.34 -11.62 -15.81
N PRO A 198 -4.78 -12.44 -16.73
CA PRO A 198 -3.66 -12.10 -17.60
C PRO A 198 -4.06 -11.27 -18.83
N ILE A 199 -3.08 -10.59 -19.45
CA ILE A 199 -3.22 -10.04 -20.80
C ILE A 199 -3.25 -11.23 -21.77
N PRO A 200 -4.25 -11.36 -22.65
CA PRO A 200 -4.40 -12.54 -23.48
C PRO A 200 -3.31 -12.65 -24.55
N GLU A 201 -2.78 -13.86 -24.77
CA GLU A 201 -1.74 -14.11 -25.80
C GLU A 201 -2.20 -13.78 -27.22
N ASN A 202 -3.52 -13.79 -27.45
CA ASN A 202 -4.09 -13.45 -28.75
C ASN A 202 -4.01 -11.94 -29.07
N ILE A 203 -3.49 -11.10 -28.16
CA ILE A 203 -3.13 -9.72 -28.46
C ILE A 203 -2.07 -9.64 -29.58
N SER A 204 -1.27 -10.69 -29.75
CA SER A 204 -0.33 -10.88 -30.86
C SER A 204 -0.98 -10.83 -32.25
N LEU A 205 -2.31 -10.94 -32.33
CA LEU A 205 -3.07 -10.94 -33.58
C LEU A 205 -3.44 -9.53 -34.08
N LEU A 206 -3.14 -8.49 -33.28
CA LEU A 206 -3.46 -7.08 -33.56
C LEU A 206 -2.34 -6.38 -34.34
N ASN A 207 -2.00 -6.88 -35.53
CA ASN A 207 -0.82 -6.45 -36.29
C ASN A 207 -0.77 -4.94 -36.64
N ALA A 208 -1.91 -4.24 -36.61
CA ALA A 208 -2.01 -2.80 -36.85
C ALA A 208 -1.70 -1.93 -35.61
N LEU A 209 -1.43 -2.54 -34.45
CA LEU A 209 -1.29 -1.84 -33.18
C LEU A 209 -0.02 -0.97 -33.15
N ILE A 210 -0.21 0.31 -32.82
CA ILE A 210 0.84 1.34 -32.73
C ILE A 210 1.06 1.73 -31.26
N ASP A 211 -0.01 1.83 -30.48
CA ASP A 211 0.04 2.24 -29.07
C ASP A 211 -0.73 1.24 -28.19
N LEU A 212 0.00 0.56 -27.30
CA LEU A 212 -0.51 -0.45 -26.38
C LEU A 212 -0.24 -0.03 -24.93
N ARG A 213 -1.31 0.19 -24.17
CA ARG A 213 -1.23 0.74 -22.81
C ARG A 213 -2.10 -0.03 -21.82
N PHE A 214 -1.45 -0.69 -20.87
CA PHE A 214 -2.04 -1.29 -19.69
C PHE A 214 -1.36 -0.75 -18.43
N SER A 215 -2.13 -0.54 -17.37
CA SER A 215 -1.56 -0.30 -16.05
C SER A 215 -2.42 -0.79 -14.91
N ASP A 216 -1.78 -1.01 -13.77
CA ASP A 216 -2.41 -1.24 -12.47
C ASP A 216 -3.44 -2.40 -12.54
N MET A 217 -3.06 -3.44 -13.27
CA MET A 217 -3.89 -4.64 -13.43
C MET A 217 -3.75 -5.53 -12.19
N LYS A 218 -4.90 -5.89 -11.62
CA LYS A 218 -4.95 -6.90 -10.55
C LYS A 218 -4.93 -8.31 -11.14
N GLY A 219 -4.65 -9.30 -10.32
CA GLY A 219 -4.68 -10.72 -10.73
C GLY A 219 -3.37 -11.44 -10.44
N PRO A 220 -3.30 -12.74 -10.79
CA PRO A 220 -2.13 -13.56 -10.56
C PRO A 220 -0.92 -13.06 -11.37
N ALA A 221 0.27 -13.49 -10.97
CA ALA A 221 1.48 -13.23 -11.74
C ALA A 221 1.36 -13.84 -13.14
N GLN A 222 1.80 -13.10 -14.15
CA GLN A 222 1.73 -13.49 -15.56
C GLN A 222 3.07 -13.34 -16.25
N ARG A 223 3.28 -14.07 -17.35
CA ARG A 223 4.47 -13.90 -18.20
C ARG A 223 4.30 -12.67 -19.09
N PHE A 224 5.39 -12.26 -19.73
CA PHE A 224 5.35 -11.22 -20.75
C PHE A 224 4.47 -11.68 -21.94
N PRO A 225 3.47 -10.89 -22.37
CA PRO A 225 2.56 -11.29 -23.45
C PRO A 225 3.29 -11.42 -24.79
N ALA A 226 2.87 -12.33 -25.66
CA ALA A 226 3.44 -12.43 -27.00
C ALA A 226 3.10 -11.19 -27.86
N LEU A 227 4.12 -10.40 -28.23
CA LEU A 227 4.01 -9.20 -29.07
C LEU A 227 4.84 -9.29 -30.36
N MET A 228 5.35 -10.48 -30.71
CA MET A 228 6.34 -10.66 -31.79
C MET A 228 5.85 -10.19 -33.18
N ASN A 229 4.54 -10.23 -33.43
CA ASN A 229 3.93 -9.84 -34.70
C ASN A 229 3.56 -8.35 -34.78
N LEU A 230 3.75 -7.58 -33.71
CA LEU A 230 3.36 -6.16 -33.63
C LEU A 230 4.47 -5.25 -34.18
N ALA A 231 4.77 -5.39 -35.47
CA ALA A 231 5.88 -4.68 -36.11
C ALA A 231 5.70 -3.14 -36.17
N SER A 232 4.46 -2.65 -36.04
CA SER A 232 4.10 -1.23 -36.05
C SER A 232 4.11 -0.58 -34.65
N LEU A 233 4.42 -1.34 -33.61
CA LEU A 233 4.30 -0.89 -32.22
C LEU A 233 5.34 0.18 -31.90
N SER A 234 4.87 1.40 -31.66
CA SER A 234 5.70 2.56 -31.34
C SER A 234 5.72 2.88 -29.85
N SER A 235 4.65 2.56 -29.13
CA SER A 235 4.53 2.79 -27.70
C SER A 235 4.01 1.52 -27.00
N LEU A 236 4.79 1.01 -26.06
CA LEU A 236 4.43 -0.13 -25.23
C LEU A 236 4.53 0.26 -23.76
N VAL A 237 3.38 0.28 -23.09
CA VAL A 237 3.28 0.57 -21.65
C VAL A 237 2.53 -0.57 -20.97
N LEU A 238 3.23 -1.33 -20.13
CA LEU A 238 2.69 -2.40 -19.30
C LEU A 238 3.13 -2.18 -17.84
N ARG A 239 2.54 -1.20 -17.17
CA ARG A 239 2.95 -0.74 -15.83
C ARG A 239 2.21 -1.47 -14.72
N ASN A 240 2.89 -1.98 -13.71
CA ASN A 240 2.19 -2.59 -12.57
C ASN A 240 1.14 -3.63 -13.01
N CYS A 241 1.55 -4.51 -13.94
CA CYS A 241 0.72 -5.54 -14.54
C CYS A 241 0.99 -6.94 -13.96
N ASN A 242 1.78 -7.02 -12.88
CA ASN A 242 2.23 -8.27 -12.26
C ASN A 242 2.98 -9.21 -13.23
N LEU A 243 3.77 -8.63 -14.15
CA LEU A 243 4.58 -9.39 -15.10
C LEU A 243 5.80 -10.01 -14.42
N THR A 244 6.12 -11.25 -14.79
CA THR A 244 7.25 -12.04 -14.27
C THR A 244 8.05 -12.67 -15.41
N GLY A 245 9.27 -13.11 -15.09
CA GLY A 245 10.19 -13.69 -16.08
C GLY A 245 11.00 -12.62 -16.81
N GLU A 246 11.63 -13.01 -17.92
CA GLU A 246 12.49 -12.11 -18.70
C GLU A 246 11.70 -11.30 -19.72
N ILE A 247 12.22 -10.10 -20.03
CA ILE A 247 11.72 -9.31 -21.17
C ILE A 247 12.19 -10.01 -22.45
N PRO A 248 11.28 -10.45 -23.34
CA PRO A 248 11.66 -11.18 -24.54
C PRO A 248 12.61 -10.38 -25.43
N ALA A 249 13.66 -11.04 -25.93
CA ALA A 249 14.73 -10.39 -26.69
C ALA A 249 14.24 -9.59 -27.91
N TYR A 250 13.15 -10.04 -28.56
CA TYR A 250 12.60 -9.36 -29.73
C TYR A 250 12.08 -7.95 -29.44
N ILE A 251 11.61 -7.68 -28.21
CA ILE A 251 11.10 -6.36 -27.78
C ILE A 251 12.17 -5.28 -27.97
N TRP A 252 13.41 -5.59 -27.58
CA TRP A 252 14.55 -4.69 -27.69
C TRP A 252 14.95 -4.37 -29.15
N THR A 253 14.49 -5.18 -30.10
CA THR A 253 14.84 -5.07 -31.52
C THR A 253 13.68 -4.60 -32.40
N LEU A 254 12.53 -4.26 -31.81
CA LEU A 254 11.38 -3.71 -32.54
C LEU A 254 11.76 -2.38 -33.20
N ARG A 255 11.66 -2.33 -34.54
CA ARG A 255 12.26 -1.28 -35.37
C ARG A 255 11.66 0.11 -35.20
N VAL A 256 10.43 0.21 -34.70
CA VAL A 256 9.69 1.47 -34.57
C VAL A 256 9.31 1.80 -33.13
N LEU A 257 9.72 0.94 -32.18
CA LEU A 257 9.44 1.15 -30.77
C LEU A 257 10.24 2.35 -30.27
N LEU A 258 9.51 3.34 -29.75
CA LEU A 258 10.01 4.61 -29.27
C LEU A 258 9.92 4.70 -27.74
N ILE A 259 8.81 4.20 -27.18
CA ILE A 259 8.52 4.21 -25.73
C ILE A 259 8.36 2.77 -25.24
N LEU A 260 9.16 2.39 -24.25
CA LEU A 260 9.03 1.15 -23.49
C LEU A 260 8.90 1.47 -22.00
N ASP A 261 7.73 1.22 -21.43
CA ASP A 261 7.48 1.40 -20.00
C ASP A 261 6.96 0.09 -19.40
N LEU A 262 7.81 -0.57 -18.63
CA LEU A 262 7.53 -1.83 -17.93
C LEU A 262 7.68 -1.65 -16.41
N SER A 263 7.49 -0.43 -15.93
CA SER A 263 7.73 -0.05 -14.54
C SER A 263 6.83 -0.82 -13.57
N PHE A 264 7.35 -1.06 -12.37
CA PHE A 264 6.64 -1.67 -11.23
C PHE A 264 6.13 -3.09 -11.51
N ASN A 265 6.94 -3.93 -12.17
CA ASN A 265 6.65 -5.35 -12.37
C ASN A 265 7.67 -6.22 -11.61
N ASN A 266 7.59 -7.54 -11.80
CA ASN A 266 8.48 -8.52 -11.20
C ASN A 266 9.43 -9.13 -12.26
N LEU A 267 9.86 -8.31 -13.24
CA LEU A 267 10.69 -8.78 -14.35
C LEU A 267 12.14 -9.02 -13.90
N VAL A 268 12.75 -10.08 -14.44
CA VAL A 268 14.13 -10.50 -14.16
C VAL A 268 14.94 -10.58 -15.46
N GLY A 269 16.20 -10.98 -15.37
CA GLY A 269 17.09 -11.15 -16.52
C GLY A 269 17.96 -9.93 -16.79
N GLN A 270 18.57 -9.89 -17.98
CA GLN A 270 19.50 -8.85 -18.38
C GLN A 270 18.96 -8.05 -19.56
N ILE A 271 19.41 -6.81 -19.68
CA ILE A 271 19.17 -6.00 -20.88
C ILE A 271 20.17 -6.46 -21.97
N PRO A 272 19.70 -6.88 -23.16
CA PRO A 272 20.59 -7.33 -24.22
C PRO A 272 21.41 -6.18 -24.81
N VAL A 273 22.59 -6.50 -25.34
CA VAL A 273 23.47 -5.49 -25.98
C VAL A 273 22.87 -4.93 -27.28
N SER A 274 22.09 -5.75 -27.99
CA SER A 274 21.45 -5.37 -29.25
C SER A 274 20.11 -4.66 -28.97
N ILE A 275 20.13 -3.33 -29.01
CA ILE A 275 18.97 -2.47 -28.77
C ILE A 275 18.72 -1.61 -30.02
N ALA A 276 17.45 -1.50 -30.41
CA ALA A 276 17.03 -0.64 -31.52
C ALA A 276 17.31 0.83 -31.19
N ARG A 277 18.00 1.54 -32.11
CA ARG A 277 18.32 2.98 -31.96
C ARG A 277 17.10 3.90 -31.89
N THR A 278 15.93 3.40 -32.29
CA THR A 278 14.67 4.14 -32.23
C THR A 278 14.12 4.23 -30.81
N LEU A 279 14.55 3.37 -29.89
CA LEU A 279 14.08 3.36 -28.52
C LEU A 279 14.67 4.55 -27.77
N LYS A 280 13.81 5.51 -27.39
CA LYS A 280 14.23 6.78 -26.76
C LYS A 280 13.80 6.90 -25.30
N PHE A 281 12.61 6.41 -24.97
CA PHE A 281 12.06 6.53 -23.62
C PHE A 281 11.94 5.13 -23.02
N VAL A 282 12.69 4.86 -21.95
CA VAL A 282 12.79 3.54 -21.35
C VAL A 282 12.56 3.65 -19.85
N PHE A 283 11.46 3.11 -19.35
CA PHE A 283 11.11 3.12 -17.93
C PHE A 283 10.99 1.68 -17.44
N LEU A 284 11.96 1.25 -16.62
CA LEU A 284 12.05 -0.10 -16.06
C LEU A 284 12.11 -0.07 -14.53
N THR A 285 11.75 1.06 -13.92
CA THR A 285 11.86 1.26 -12.48
C THR A 285 11.04 0.23 -11.70
N GLY A 286 11.56 -0.24 -10.56
CA GLY A 286 10.85 -1.15 -9.67
C GLY A 286 10.66 -2.55 -10.26
N ASN A 287 11.75 -3.13 -10.77
CA ASN A 287 11.82 -4.51 -11.25
C ASN A 287 13.00 -5.24 -10.55
N MET A 288 13.36 -6.43 -11.03
CA MET A 288 14.50 -7.22 -10.54
C MET A 288 15.54 -7.48 -11.64
N LEU A 289 15.68 -6.55 -12.60
CA LEU A 289 16.63 -6.68 -13.71
C LEU A 289 18.08 -6.62 -13.21
N SER A 290 18.98 -7.30 -13.89
CA SER A 290 20.38 -7.47 -13.47
C SER A 290 21.36 -7.41 -14.64
N GLY A 291 22.64 -7.60 -14.36
CA GLY A 291 23.70 -7.58 -15.37
C GLY A 291 24.24 -6.17 -15.67
N LYS A 292 24.92 -6.00 -16.80
CA LYS A 292 25.51 -4.72 -17.21
C LYS A 292 24.50 -3.91 -18.02
N ILE A 293 24.54 -2.59 -17.88
CA ILE A 293 23.73 -1.66 -18.67
C ILE A 293 24.41 -1.46 -20.05
N PRO A 294 23.74 -1.74 -21.17
CA PRO A 294 24.35 -1.58 -22.50
C PRO A 294 24.59 -0.12 -22.90
N ASP A 295 25.73 0.13 -23.54
CA ASP A 295 26.13 1.44 -24.09
C ASP A 295 25.07 2.11 -24.96
N ALA A 296 24.26 1.33 -25.69
CA ALA A 296 23.22 1.86 -26.57
C ALA A 296 22.17 2.67 -25.79
N LEU A 297 21.72 2.18 -24.61
CA LEU A 297 20.79 2.94 -23.75
C LEU A 297 21.46 4.19 -23.16
N LEU A 298 22.75 4.10 -22.85
CA LEU A 298 23.52 5.18 -22.25
C LEU A 298 23.85 6.32 -23.22
N LYS A 299 23.84 6.07 -24.54
CA LYS A 299 24.20 7.04 -25.58
C LYS A 299 23.02 7.52 -26.42
N ASP A 300 22.12 6.60 -26.77
CA ASP A 300 21.04 6.87 -27.73
C ASP A 300 19.68 7.12 -27.06
N GLY A 301 19.53 6.82 -25.76
CA GLY A 301 18.32 7.10 -24.99
C GLY A 301 18.14 8.60 -24.70
N ASN A 302 16.89 9.02 -24.52
CA ASN A 302 16.53 10.32 -23.96
C ASN A 302 16.23 10.11 -22.46
N ASP A 303 14.99 9.89 -22.06
CA ASP A 303 14.66 9.61 -20.65
C ASP A 303 14.77 8.10 -20.36
N VAL A 304 15.73 7.71 -19.52
CA VAL A 304 15.99 6.31 -19.18
C VAL A 304 15.94 6.10 -17.68
N ASP A 305 14.92 5.41 -17.18
CA ASP A 305 14.78 5.08 -15.77
C ASP A 305 15.01 3.60 -15.49
N LEU A 306 16.12 3.31 -14.81
CA LEU A 306 16.54 1.97 -14.39
C LEU A 306 16.57 1.84 -12.85
N SER A 307 15.96 2.79 -12.14
CA SER A 307 15.97 2.80 -10.67
C SER A 307 15.30 1.56 -10.06
N PHE A 308 15.61 1.24 -8.81
CA PHE A 308 15.03 0.10 -8.09
C PHE A 308 15.13 -1.22 -8.88
N ASN A 309 16.37 -1.62 -9.18
CA ASN A 309 16.75 -2.84 -9.90
C ASN A 309 18.08 -3.40 -9.32
N ASN A 310 18.61 -4.47 -9.90
CA ASN A 310 19.76 -5.25 -9.41
C ASN A 310 20.94 -5.29 -10.42
N PHE A 311 21.21 -4.21 -11.15
CA PHE A 311 22.31 -4.12 -12.11
C PHE A 311 23.69 -4.17 -11.42
N THR A 312 24.71 -4.54 -12.19
CA THR A 312 26.10 -4.61 -11.73
C THR A 312 26.81 -3.27 -11.99
N ILE A 313 26.80 -2.39 -10.99
CA ILE A 313 27.48 -1.07 -11.06
C ILE A 313 28.53 -1.02 -9.96
N ARG A 314 29.82 -1.06 -10.34
CA ARG A 314 30.97 -1.21 -9.42
C ARG A 314 31.56 0.10 -8.91
N GLY A 315 31.07 1.24 -9.38
CA GLY A 315 31.48 2.58 -8.96
C GLY A 315 31.49 3.58 -10.12
N PRO A 316 31.99 4.81 -9.91
CA PRO A 316 31.90 5.90 -10.89
C PRO A 316 32.65 5.67 -12.19
N ASP A 317 33.61 4.74 -12.21
CA ASP A 317 34.42 4.48 -13.40
C ASP A 317 33.68 3.63 -14.44
N GLU A 318 32.53 3.03 -14.06
CA GLU A 318 31.63 2.31 -14.96
C GLU A 318 31.02 3.26 -16.01
N PRO A 319 30.79 2.80 -17.26
CA PRO A 319 30.20 3.59 -18.33
C PRO A 319 28.99 4.43 -17.90
N ALA A 320 28.02 3.79 -17.23
CA ALA A 320 26.77 4.41 -16.80
C ALA A 320 26.93 5.57 -15.81
N CYS A 321 28.11 5.75 -15.22
CA CYS A 321 28.41 6.80 -14.25
C CYS A 321 29.31 7.91 -14.80
N ARG A 322 29.72 7.84 -16.07
CA ARG A 322 30.63 8.83 -16.67
C ARG A 322 29.87 10.10 -17.07
N PRO A 323 30.41 11.30 -16.82
CA PRO A 323 29.75 12.58 -17.14
C PRO A 323 29.44 12.82 -18.62
N GLN A 324 30.01 12.03 -19.53
CA GLN A 324 29.83 12.11 -20.99
C GLN A 324 28.72 11.19 -21.50
N MET A 325 28.08 10.40 -20.62
CA MET A 325 26.93 9.56 -20.94
C MET A 325 25.64 10.31 -20.58
N ASN A 326 24.52 9.90 -21.19
CA ASN A 326 23.21 10.56 -21.12
C ASN A 326 22.90 11.15 -19.72
N SER A 327 22.65 12.46 -19.66
CA SER A 327 22.33 13.19 -18.42
C SER A 327 20.99 12.82 -17.80
N ASP A 328 20.16 12.10 -18.54
CA ASP A 328 18.76 11.83 -18.23
C ASP A 328 18.54 10.34 -17.87
N ILE A 329 19.63 9.67 -17.41
CA ILE A 329 19.56 8.33 -16.86
C ILE A 329 19.38 8.34 -15.34
N ASN A 330 18.38 7.61 -14.87
CA ASN A 330 18.14 7.40 -13.45
C ASN A 330 18.59 6.01 -13.01
N LEU A 331 19.54 5.97 -12.07
CA LEU A 331 20.18 4.76 -11.54
C LEU A 331 19.98 4.59 -10.03
N LEU A 332 19.04 5.32 -9.42
CA LEU A 332 18.83 5.26 -7.98
C LEU A 332 18.45 3.84 -7.53
N ARG A 333 19.11 3.29 -6.50
CA ARG A 333 18.82 1.92 -6.00
C ARG A 333 18.82 0.86 -7.09
N SER A 334 19.65 1.04 -8.11
CA SER A 334 19.74 0.13 -9.26
C SER A 334 20.85 -0.93 -9.14
N SER A 335 21.62 -0.95 -8.03
CA SER A 335 22.79 -1.81 -7.85
C SER A 335 22.72 -2.67 -6.58
N LEU A 336 23.13 -3.93 -6.71
CA LEU A 336 23.17 -4.93 -5.64
C LEU A 336 24.49 -4.81 -4.84
N MET A 337 24.66 -3.71 -4.09
CA MET A 337 25.87 -3.44 -3.28
C MET A 337 25.64 -3.64 -1.78
N LEU A 338 26.67 -4.08 -1.04
CA LEU A 338 26.61 -4.43 0.38
C LEU A 338 26.47 -3.24 1.35
N ASN A 339 26.67 -1.99 0.91
CA ASN A 339 26.58 -0.79 1.76
C ASN A 339 25.33 0.03 1.40
N THR A 340 24.45 0.31 2.37
CA THR A 340 23.14 0.98 2.20
C THR A 340 23.24 2.35 1.53
N LEU A 341 24.29 3.12 1.81
CA LEU A 341 24.47 4.45 1.18
C LEU A 341 24.95 4.36 -0.28
N ARG A 342 25.73 3.34 -0.66
CA ARG A 342 26.13 3.09 -2.06
C ARG A 342 24.99 2.48 -2.88
N GLN A 343 24.01 1.83 -2.25
CA GLN A 343 22.80 1.41 -2.95
C GLN A 343 22.00 2.61 -3.45
N ILE A 344 21.91 3.69 -2.67
CA ILE A 344 21.12 4.87 -3.04
C ILE A 344 21.69 5.56 -4.29
N ASN A 345 23.00 5.84 -4.31
CA ASN A 345 23.67 6.41 -5.49
C ASN A 345 24.86 5.52 -5.91
N PRO A 346 24.68 4.62 -6.90
CA PRO A 346 25.71 3.67 -7.31
C PRO A 346 26.90 4.31 -8.03
N CYS A 347 26.78 5.57 -8.45
CA CYS A 347 27.84 6.31 -9.14
C CYS A 347 28.75 7.12 -8.20
N SER A 348 28.49 7.12 -6.88
CA SER A 348 29.35 7.79 -5.92
C SER A 348 30.45 6.86 -5.37
N ARG A 349 31.70 7.35 -5.23
CA ARG A 349 32.83 6.54 -4.70
C ARG A 349 32.62 6.17 -3.24
N ASP A 350 32.18 7.11 -2.41
CA ASP A 350 31.88 6.91 -0.99
C ASP A 350 30.98 8.06 -0.51
N VAL A 351 29.70 7.78 -0.22
CA VAL A 351 28.85 8.73 0.49
C VAL A 351 29.22 8.65 1.97
N VAL A 352 30.19 9.45 2.39
CA VAL A 352 30.52 9.63 3.81
C VAL A 352 29.71 10.80 4.33
N CYS A 353 28.95 10.58 5.41
CA CYS A 353 28.22 11.65 6.08
C CYS A 353 29.21 12.53 6.87
N PRO A 354 29.55 13.76 6.43
CA PRO A 354 30.46 14.61 7.18
C PRO A 354 29.83 15.05 8.52
N THR A 355 28.51 15.25 8.51
CA THR A 355 27.67 15.55 9.68
C THR A 355 26.29 14.95 9.44
N TYR A 356 25.60 14.59 10.51
CA TYR A 356 24.18 14.22 10.43
C TYR A 356 23.30 15.45 10.60
N LYS A 357 22.28 15.57 9.76
CA LYS A 357 21.26 16.62 9.83
C LYS A 357 20.14 16.19 10.77
N CYS A 358 19.55 17.13 11.49
CA CYS A 358 18.46 16.84 12.41
C CYS A 358 17.09 17.22 11.86
N SER A 359 17.01 17.98 10.77
CA SER A 359 15.78 18.33 10.06
C SER A 359 16.04 18.58 8.58
N LEU A 360 14.98 18.59 7.78
CA LEU A 360 15.01 18.88 6.35
C LEU A 360 13.75 19.63 5.96
N HIS A 361 13.91 20.66 5.13
CA HIS A 361 12.79 21.40 4.56
C HIS A 361 13.08 21.61 3.07
N ILE A 362 12.18 21.13 2.22
CA ILE A 362 12.32 21.18 0.76
C ILE A 362 11.19 22.00 0.17
N ASN A 363 11.52 23.00 -0.66
CA ASN A 363 10.58 23.70 -1.53
C ASN A 363 10.49 22.95 -2.87
N CYS A 364 9.44 22.15 -3.04
CA CYS A 364 9.30 21.26 -4.17
C CYS A 364 8.76 22.06 -5.38
N GLY A 365 9.57 22.21 -6.41
CA GLY A 365 9.29 22.99 -7.61
C GLY A 365 9.64 24.47 -7.51
N GLY A 366 10.14 24.93 -6.35
CA GLY A 366 10.46 26.33 -6.10
C GLY A 366 11.92 26.59 -5.78
N ASP A 367 12.29 27.86 -5.68
CA ASP A 367 13.62 28.30 -5.28
C ASP A 367 13.83 28.21 -3.76
N ASP A 368 15.08 28.33 -3.31
CA ASP A 368 15.42 28.45 -1.88
C ASP A 368 14.65 29.63 -1.25
N PHE A 369 14.02 29.40 -0.10
CA PHE A 369 13.38 30.48 0.65
C PHE A 369 13.48 30.29 2.15
N THR A 370 13.27 31.39 2.87
CA THR A 370 13.37 31.42 4.34
C THR A 370 12.02 31.77 4.97
N SER A 371 11.53 30.90 5.84
CA SER A 371 10.29 31.08 6.60
C SER A 371 10.56 31.46 8.06
N LYS A 372 9.73 32.32 8.64
CA LYS A 372 9.76 32.62 10.09
C LYS A 372 8.72 31.76 10.80
N GLU A 373 9.18 30.78 11.58
CA GLU A 373 8.32 29.94 12.42
C GLU A 373 8.42 30.33 13.90
N ILE A 374 7.49 29.81 14.72
CA ILE A 374 7.35 30.16 16.16
C ILE A 374 8.65 29.92 16.94
N TYR A 375 9.45 28.92 16.54
CA TYR A 375 10.66 28.49 17.23
C TYR A 375 11.97 28.94 16.55
N GLY A 376 11.89 29.70 15.46
CA GLY A 376 13.07 30.19 14.74
C GLY A 376 12.85 30.40 13.25
N THR A 377 13.93 30.72 12.56
CA THR A 377 13.95 30.87 11.10
C THR A 377 14.31 29.54 10.46
N VAL A 378 13.48 29.06 9.53
CA VAL A 378 13.64 27.78 8.83
C VAL A 378 13.95 28.07 7.36
N ASN A 379 15.01 27.44 6.84
CA ASN A 379 15.37 27.53 5.43
C ASN A 379 14.83 26.32 4.69
N TYR A 380 14.08 26.56 3.63
CA TYR A 380 13.63 25.54 2.68
C TYR A 380 14.60 25.54 1.49
N GLU A 381 15.16 24.38 1.19
CA GLU A 381 16.02 24.17 0.02
C GLU A 381 15.13 23.86 -1.19
N GLY A 382 15.28 24.61 -2.26
CA GLY A 382 14.52 24.49 -3.49
C GLY A 382 15.06 23.43 -4.45
N ASP A 383 14.16 22.83 -5.22
CA ASP A 383 14.52 22.02 -6.37
C ASP A 383 14.12 22.64 -7.72
N SER A 384 13.99 23.96 -7.84
CA SER A 384 13.58 24.63 -9.08
C SER A 384 14.38 24.23 -10.35
N ALA A 385 15.61 23.73 -10.19
CA ALA A 385 16.35 23.07 -11.25
C ALA A 385 15.96 21.58 -11.37
N GLY A 386 15.53 21.09 -12.54
CA GLY A 386 15.46 19.65 -12.84
C GLY A 386 14.43 19.20 -13.87
N ASP A 387 14.81 18.21 -14.67
CA ASP A 387 14.02 17.61 -15.76
C ASP A 387 13.07 16.50 -15.24
N PRO A 388 11.99 16.11 -15.97
CA PRO A 388 10.99 15.14 -15.52
C PRO A 388 11.52 13.73 -15.23
N ALA A 389 12.73 13.42 -15.70
CA ALA A 389 13.40 12.12 -15.57
C ALA A 389 14.82 12.25 -14.96
N LYS A 390 15.00 13.15 -13.99
CA LYS A 390 16.33 13.48 -13.45
C LYS A 390 16.51 13.07 -12.00
N PHE A 391 17.72 12.63 -11.69
CA PHE A 391 18.22 12.55 -10.32
C PHE A 391 18.99 13.83 -9.97
N ILE A 392 18.56 14.53 -8.95
CA ILE A 392 19.28 15.68 -8.40
C ILE A 392 19.53 15.40 -6.94
N SER A 393 20.78 15.58 -6.52
CA SER A 393 21.22 15.28 -5.17
C SER A 393 22.26 16.31 -4.75
N ASN A 394 22.17 16.80 -3.51
CA ASN A 394 23.20 17.62 -2.91
C ASN A 394 24.12 16.76 -2.02
N ASN A 395 24.46 17.16 -0.79
CA ASN A 395 25.23 16.32 0.15
C ASN A 395 24.35 15.62 1.21
N TYR A 396 23.03 15.82 1.20
CA TYR A 396 22.12 15.33 2.25
C TYR A 396 20.77 14.84 1.73
N TRP A 397 20.28 15.36 0.60
CA TRP A 397 19.02 14.92 0.02
C TRP A 397 19.03 15.00 -1.50
N GLY A 398 18.04 14.38 -2.11
CA GLY A 398 17.80 14.44 -3.54
C GLY A 398 16.43 13.93 -3.93
N PHE A 399 16.08 14.03 -5.20
CA PHE A 399 14.84 13.47 -5.72
C PHE A 399 15.04 12.81 -7.07
N VAL A 400 14.05 11.98 -7.42
CA VAL A 400 13.90 11.28 -8.68
C VAL A 400 12.49 11.55 -9.18
N SER A 401 12.36 12.03 -10.41
CA SER A 401 11.09 12.02 -11.15
C SER A 401 11.19 10.98 -12.28
N SER A 402 10.06 10.35 -12.60
CA SER A 402 9.97 9.26 -13.58
C SER A 402 8.77 9.45 -14.50
N GLY A 403 8.85 8.87 -15.70
CA GLY A 403 7.77 8.80 -16.69
C GLY A 403 7.77 9.93 -17.71
N ASN A 404 6.85 9.84 -18.67
CA ASN A 404 6.67 10.84 -19.73
C ASN A 404 5.20 11.27 -19.82
N PHE A 405 4.95 12.57 -19.94
CA PHE A 405 3.60 13.10 -20.10
C PHE A 405 2.99 12.68 -21.44
N PHE A 406 1.68 12.45 -21.41
CA PHE A 406 0.97 11.88 -22.55
C PHE A 406 0.90 12.88 -23.71
N GLY A 407 1.31 12.45 -24.92
CA GLY A 407 1.12 13.21 -26.17
C GLY A 407 2.17 14.28 -26.47
N GLN A 408 3.31 14.29 -25.77
CA GLN A 408 4.45 15.16 -26.06
C GLN A 408 5.61 14.30 -26.58
N LEU A 409 5.76 14.21 -27.91
CA LEU A 409 6.83 13.45 -28.58
C LEU A 409 8.00 14.34 -29.02
N THR A 410 7.98 15.61 -28.67
CA THR A 410 9.00 16.60 -29.01
C THR A 410 9.55 17.19 -27.73
N TYR A 411 10.81 16.86 -27.43
CA TYR A 411 11.74 17.55 -26.51
C TYR A 411 11.14 18.05 -25.20
N ALA A 412 11.34 17.26 -24.14
CA ALA A 412 11.86 17.66 -22.84
C ALA A 412 11.38 18.99 -22.21
N ASN A 413 10.90 18.91 -20.96
CA ASN A 413 11.21 19.87 -19.88
C ASN A 413 10.24 21.01 -19.51
N SER A 414 9.05 21.17 -20.09
CA SER A 414 8.23 22.36 -19.74
C SER A 414 7.23 22.20 -18.58
N ARG A 415 7.06 21.01 -17.94
CA ARG A 415 6.01 20.79 -16.91
C ARG A 415 6.44 19.98 -15.68
N ALA A 416 7.73 19.79 -15.44
CA ALA A 416 8.19 19.20 -14.18
C ALA A 416 7.84 20.08 -12.96
N ILE A 417 7.57 21.36 -13.21
CA ILE A 417 7.22 22.36 -12.21
C ILE A 417 5.92 23.04 -12.66
N ALA A 418 4.99 23.15 -11.72
CA ALA A 418 3.78 23.94 -11.82
C ALA A 418 3.95 25.22 -11.02
N ASN A 419 3.52 26.35 -11.57
CA ASN A 419 3.55 27.65 -10.89
C ASN A 419 2.16 28.26 -10.89
N VAL A 420 1.79 28.94 -9.80
CA VAL A 420 0.52 29.66 -9.73
C VAL A 420 0.59 30.89 -10.67
N PRO A 421 -0.39 31.09 -11.57
CA PRO A 421 -0.37 32.24 -12.49
C PRO A 421 -0.52 33.62 -11.82
N ASN A 422 -1.04 33.67 -10.60
CA ASN A 422 -1.35 34.89 -9.83
C ASN A 422 -0.87 34.75 -8.37
N ASN A 423 -0.38 35.84 -7.74
CA ASN A 423 0.20 35.91 -6.39
C ASN A 423 -0.74 35.56 -5.20
N ASN A 424 -1.77 34.73 -5.39
CA ASN A 424 -2.75 34.39 -4.35
C ASN A 424 -2.18 33.47 -3.26
N LEU A 425 -1.15 32.69 -3.58
CA LEU A 425 -0.48 31.78 -2.65
C LEU A 425 0.97 32.21 -2.47
N SER A 426 1.38 32.34 -1.21
CA SER A 426 2.76 32.55 -0.82
C SER A 426 3.53 31.24 -0.76
N GLU A 427 4.86 31.31 -0.73
CA GLU A 427 5.70 30.15 -0.47
C GLU A 427 5.31 29.41 0.83
N PRO A 428 5.40 28.06 0.85
CA PRO A 428 5.88 27.17 -0.23
C PRO A 428 4.83 26.79 -1.29
N TYR A 429 3.65 27.42 -1.33
CA TYR A 429 2.53 26.98 -2.18
C TYR A 429 2.41 27.74 -3.50
N SER A 430 3.42 28.55 -3.84
CA SER A 430 3.44 29.34 -5.07
C SER A 430 3.89 28.50 -6.29
N SER A 431 4.57 27.39 -6.01
CA SER A 431 5.04 26.40 -6.98
C SER A 431 4.82 24.98 -6.44
N ALA A 432 4.92 23.99 -7.33
CA ALA A 432 4.87 22.58 -6.98
C ALA A 432 5.63 21.72 -7.99
N ARG A 433 6.25 20.64 -7.54
CA ARG A 433 6.83 19.62 -8.43
C ARG A 433 5.77 18.64 -8.90
N LEU A 434 5.84 18.28 -10.18
CA LEU A 434 4.92 17.37 -10.87
C LEU A 434 5.67 16.16 -11.45
N SER A 435 5.04 14.98 -11.44
CA SER A 435 5.55 13.80 -12.15
C SER A 435 4.43 12.98 -12.79
N PRO A 436 4.61 12.52 -14.06
CA PRO A 436 3.62 11.72 -14.79
C PRO A 436 3.57 10.25 -14.38
N LEU A 437 4.49 9.75 -13.57
CA LEU A 437 4.50 8.35 -13.13
C LEU A 437 4.88 8.20 -11.66
N SER A 438 6.09 8.63 -11.30
CA SER A 438 6.61 8.48 -9.93
C SER A 438 7.51 9.65 -9.59
N LEU A 439 7.41 10.14 -8.35
CA LEU A 439 8.27 11.17 -7.80
C LEU A 439 8.74 10.71 -6.43
N SER A 440 10.05 10.56 -6.24
CA SER A 440 10.60 10.08 -4.98
C SER A 440 11.64 11.05 -4.44
N TYR A 441 11.48 11.47 -3.19
CA TYR A 441 12.44 12.26 -2.44
C TYR A 441 13.20 11.37 -1.47
N PHE A 442 14.50 11.59 -1.36
CA PHE A 442 15.41 10.83 -0.52
C PHE A 442 16.22 11.78 0.32
N HIS A 443 16.36 11.48 1.59
CA HIS A 443 17.36 12.07 2.46
C HIS A 443 18.35 10.98 2.89
N TYR A 444 19.62 11.34 3.03
CA TYR A 444 20.70 10.53 3.56
C TYR A 444 21.48 11.38 4.58
N CYS A 445 22.13 10.73 5.55
CA CYS A 445 22.78 11.41 6.67
C CYS A 445 21.80 12.20 7.56
N LEU A 446 20.57 11.72 7.73
CA LEU A 446 19.66 12.20 8.77
C LEU A 446 19.98 11.51 10.11
N GLU A 447 19.88 12.20 11.25
CA GLU A 447 20.08 11.54 12.55
C GLU A 447 19.07 10.38 12.73
N ASN A 448 19.49 9.29 13.38
CA ASN A 448 18.59 8.18 13.64
C ASN A 448 17.58 8.59 14.73
N GLY A 449 16.29 8.44 14.45
CA GLY A 449 15.28 9.01 15.31
C GLY A 449 13.85 8.86 14.82
N ASN A 450 12.94 9.49 15.54
CA ASN A 450 11.55 9.66 15.11
C ASN A 450 11.37 11.07 14.57
N TYR A 451 10.74 11.14 13.41
CA TYR A 451 10.50 12.37 12.69
C TYR A 451 9.01 12.55 12.42
N SER A 452 8.54 13.78 12.56
CA SER A 452 7.30 14.22 11.94
C SER A 452 7.61 14.69 10.52
N VAL A 453 7.07 13.98 9.53
CA VAL A 453 7.12 14.32 8.11
C VAL A 453 5.85 15.07 7.76
N GLY A 454 5.96 16.35 7.45
CA GLY A 454 4.90 17.17 6.87
C GLY A 454 4.99 17.17 5.35
N LEU A 455 3.95 16.68 4.68
CA LEU A 455 3.78 16.79 3.24
C LEU A 455 2.84 17.95 2.96
N HIS A 456 3.33 18.96 2.25
CA HIS A 456 2.63 20.20 1.95
C HIS A 456 2.09 20.16 0.52
N PHE A 457 0.78 20.27 0.39
CA PHE A 457 0.09 20.23 -0.90
C PHE A 457 -0.74 21.49 -1.12
N ALA A 458 -0.82 21.91 -2.38
CA ALA A 458 -1.88 22.79 -2.88
C ALA A 458 -2.14 22.40 -4.34
N GLU A 459 -3.40 22.18 -4.72
CA GLU A 459 -3.73 21.93 -6.12
C GLU A 459 -3.72 23.28 -6.87
N ILE A 460 -2.61 23.57 -7.56
CA ILE A 460 -2.36 24.86 -8.20
C ILE A 460 -2.61 24.86 -9.70
N LEU A 461 -2.79 23.69 -10.32
CA LEU A 461 -3.08 23.58 -11.75
C LEU A 461 -4.58 23.65 -12.02
N PHE A 462 -5.41 23.19 -11.07
CA PHE A 462 -6.85 23.20 -11.24
C PHE A 462 -7.47 24.51 -10.72
N THR A 463 -8.66 24.82 -11.21
CA THR A 463 -9.37 26.07 -10.90
C THR A 463 -10.63 25.79 -10.11
N ASN A 464 -10.94 26.68 -9.15
CA ASN A 464 -12.21 26.66 -8.42
C ASN A 464 -13.34 27.37 -9.18
N ASP A 465 -13.07 27.87 -10.39
CA ASP A 465 -14.07 28.49 -11.25
C ASP A 465 -15.05 27.43 -11.76
N THR A 466 -16.11 27.22 -10.99
CA THR A 466 -17.20 26.27 -11.31
C THR A 466 -17.94 26.60 -12.61
N ALA A 467 -17.76 27.82 -13.15
CA ALA A 467 -18.29 28.23 -14.44
C ALA A 467 -17.36 27.86 -15.61
N SER A 468 -16.20 27.27 -15.35
CA SER A 468 -15.26 26.79 -16.36
C SER A 468 -15.16 25.26 -16.37
N TYR A 469 -15.12 24.64 -17.55
CA TYR A 469 -14.92 23.18 -17.67
C TYR A 469 -13.54 22.74 -17.16
N TYR A 470 -12.57 23.66 -17.02
CA TYR A 470 -11.29 23.37 -16.39
C TYR A 470 -11.44 22.92 -14.93
N SER A 471 -12.52 23.29 -14.25
CA SER A 471 -12.84 22.81 -12.89
C SER A 471 -13.24 21.33 -12.83
N LEU A 472 -13.44 20.65 -13.96
CA LEU A 472 -13.80 19.23 -13.99
C LEU A 472 -12.60 18.29 -13.87
N GLY A 473 -11.38 18.84 -13.83
CA GLY A 473 -10.16 18.07 -13.64
C GLY A 473 -10.21 17.23 -12.37
N ARG A 474 -9.59 16.05 -12.40
CA ARG A 474 -9.43 15.17 -11.23
C ARG A 474 -8.00 14.68 -11.14
N ARG A 475 -7.36 14.86 -9.99
CA ARG A 475 -6.02 14.34 -9.69
C ARG A 475 -6.12 13.28 -8.60
N LYS A 476 -5.46 12.14 -8.82
CA LYS A 476 -5.34 11.05 -7.85
C LYS A 476 -3.96 10.42 -7.93
N PHE A 477 -3.29 10.21 -6.81
CA PHE A 477 -2.02 9.51 -6.75
C PHE A 477 -1.81 8.86 -5.38
N ASP A 478 -0.94 7.87 -5.31
CA ASP A 478 -0.57 7.18 -4.08
C ASP A 478 0.62 7.87 -3.42
N VAL A 479 0.71 7.79 -2.10
CA VAL A 479 1.80 8.34 -1.28
C VAL A 479 2.39 7.24 -0.41
N TYR A 480 3.71 7.11 -0.44
CA TYR A 480 4.50 6.15 0.31
C TYR A 480 5.54 6.89 1.16
N ILE A 481 5.75 6.44 2.39
CA ILE A 481 6.83 6.91 3.27
C ILE A 481 7.56 5.66 3.79
N GLN A 482 8.88 5.61 3.61
CA GLN A 482 9.69 4.41 3.92
C GLN A 482 9.11 3.13 3.30
N GLU A 483 8.68 3.21 2.04
CA GLU A 483 8.02 2.13 1.28
C GLU A 483 6.63 1.70 1.81
N GLU A 484 6.13 2.27 2.90
CA GLU A 484 4.77 2.01 3.39
C GLU A 484 3.76 2.95 2.69
N LEU A 485 2.70 2.38 2.11
CA LEU A 485 1.59 3.13 1.52
C LEU A 485 0.81 3.86 2.64
N VAL A 486 0.89 5.19 2.67
CA VAL A 486 0.20 6.02 3.66
C VAL A 486 -1.08 6.66 3.12
N PHE A 487 -1.16 6.90 1.80
CA PHE A 487 -2.40 7.26 1.13
C PHE A 487 -2.51 6.55 -0.21
N LYS A 488 -3.72 6.07 -0.51
CA LYS A 488 -4.10 5.52 -1.81
C LYS A 488 -5.09 6.45 -2.48
N ASP A 489 -4.94 6.67 -3.79
CA ASP A 489 -5.85 7.51 -4.59
C ASP A 489 -6.03 8.92 -4.00
N PHE A 490 -4.99 9.48 -3.39
CA PHE A 490 -4.99 10.77 -2.72
C PHE A 490 -5.39 11.90 -3.67
N ASN A 491 -6.39 12.68 -3.25
CA ASN A 491 -6.87 13.85 -3.98
C ASN A 491 -6.68 15.10 -3.10
N ILE A 492 -5.86 16.03 -3.59
CA ILE A 492 -5.50 17.26 -2.86
C ILE A 492 -6.74 18.13 -2.63
N GLU A 493 -7.62 18.26 -3.62
CA GLU A 493 -8.78 19.14 -3.55
C GLU A 493 -9.80 18.66 -2.51
N ASP A 494 -10.04 17.35 -2.44
CA ASP A 494 -10.96 16.76 -1.47
C ASP A 494 -10.47 17.03 -0.03
N GLU A 495 -9.16 16.92 0.19
CA GLU A 495 -8.53 17.10 1.50
C GLU A 495 -8.36 18.58 1.90
N ALA A 496 -8.17 19.47 0.92
CA ALA A 496 -8.06 20.91 1.15
C ALA A 496 -9.41 21.65 1.14
N GLY A 497 -10.48 21.00 0.68
CA GLY A 497 -11.80 21.61 0.48
C GLY A 497 -11.85 22.54 -0.73
N GLY A 498 -11.13 22.19 -1.81
CA GLY A 498 -11.08 22.88 -3.10
C GLY A 498 -9.65 23.19 -3.59
N PRO A 499 -9.49 23.59 -4.86
CA PRO A 499 -8.19 23.91 -5.44
C PRO A 499 -7.66 25.25 -4.91
N GLN A 500 -6.35 25.47 -5.08
CA GLN A 500 -5.59 26.63 -4.59
C GLN A 500 -5.72 26.86 -3.08
N LYS A 501 -5.93 25.78 -2.31
CA LYS A 501 -5.95 25.80 -0.86
C LYS A 501 -4.81 24.93 -0.31
N PRO A 502 -3.94 25.47 0.55
CA PRO A 502 -2.92 24.69 1.22
C PRO A 502 -3.50 23.63 2.15
N VAL A 503 -2.92 22.43 2.14
CA VAL A 503 -3.17 21.37 3.11
C VAL A 503 -1.85 20.68 3.49
N ILE A 504 -1.69 20.37 4.78
CA ILE A 504 -0.50 19.68 5.29
C ILE A 504 -0.93 18.34 5.87
N LYS A 505 -0.30 17.26 5.41
CA LYS A 505 -0.49 15.92 5.96
C LYS A 505 0.74 15.51 6.74
N ARG A 506 0.56 15.22 8.03
CA ARG A 506 1.66 14.91 8.96
C ARG A 506 1.69 13.42 9.25
N PHE A 507 2.88 12.85 9.16
CA PHE A 507 3.15 11.44 9.40
C PHE A 507 4.31 11.29 10.35
N ASN A 508 4.33 10.18 11.09
CA ASN A 508 5.49 9.82 11.89
C ASN A 508 6.33 8.82 11.08
N ALA A 509 7.57 9.18 10.82
CA ALA A 509 8.55 8.32 10.15
C ALA A 509 9.69 7.99 11.09
N THR A 510 10.23 6.78 10.95
CA THR A 510 11.39 6.32 11.69
C THR A 510 12.58 6.26 10.77
N VAL A 511 13.72 6.77 11.23
CA VAL A 511 14.99 6.75 10.51
C VAL A 511 15.95 5.86 11.31
N VAL A 512 16.44 4.78 10.67
CA VAL A 512 17.29 3.76 11.32
C VAL A 512 18.71 3.67 10.74
N ASP A 513 18.88 4.04 9.47
CA ASP A 513 20.14 3.98 8.73
C ASP A 513 20.57 5.35 8.20
N GLY A 514 20.02 6.41 8.81
CA GLY A 514 20.17 7.79 8.38
C GLY A 514 19.51 8.12 7.04
N THR A 515 18.64 7.26 6.52
CA THR A 515 17.93 7.50 5.26
C THR A 515 16.43 7.66 5.46
N LEU A 516 15.81 8.54 4.67
CA LEU A 516 14.37 8.74 4.60
C LEU A 516 13.93 8.76 3.14
N VAL A 517 12.90 7.99 2.81
CA VAL A 517 12.35 7.92 1.45
C VAL A 517 10.87 8.29 1.47
N ILE A 518 10.47 9.19 0.58
CA ILE A 518 9.08 9.59 0.37
C ILE A 518 8.80 9.45 -1.12
N ARG A 519 7.81 8.64 -1.51
CA ARG A 519 7.47 8.39 -2.92
C ARG A 519 6.01 8.73 -3.18
N PHE A 520 5.77 9.41 -4.28
CA PHE A 520 4.46 9.68 -4.86
C PHE A 520 4.34 8.89 -6.16
N TYR A 521 3.27 8.12 -6.32
CA TYR A 521 3.08 7.24 -7.48
C TYR A 521 1.72 7.49 -8.12
N TRP A 522 1.69 7.76 -9.42
CA TRP A 522 0.45 7.90 -10.16
C TRP A 522 0.02 6.56 -10.76
N ALA A 523 -0.96 5.92 -10.12
CA ALA A 523 -1.59 4.68 -10.58
C ALA A 523 -2.55 4.88 -11.76
N SER A 524 -2.20 5.78 -12.68
CA SER A 524 -2.94 6.11 -13.90
C SER A 524 -4.43 6.45 -13.72
N ARG A 525 -4.79 7.08 -12.59
CA ARG A 525 -6.15 7.52 -12.25
C ARG A 525 -6.33 9.03 -12.34
N GLY A 526 -7.57 9.46 -12.55
CA GLY A 526 -7.89 10.87 -12.78
C GLY A 526 -7.76 11.28 -14.25
N THR A 527 -8.02 12.56 -14.52
CA THR A 527 -8.16 13.08 -15.88
C THR A 527 -6.81 13.43 -16.49
N MET A 528 -6.52 12.92 -17.68
CA MET A 528 -5.25 13.21 -18.39
C MET A 528 -5.34 14.37 -19.40
N ARG A 529 -6.56 14.79 -19.76
CA ARG A 529 -6.82 15.79 -20.80
C ARG A 529 -7.20 17.16 -20.28
N ILE A 530 -7.58 17.26 -19.00
CA ILE A 530 -8.06 18.49 -18.38
C ILE A 530 -7.36 18.71 -17.03
N PRO A 531 -7.07 19.98 -16.64
CA PRO A 531 -7.35 21.22 -17.36
C PRO A 531 -6.65 21.34 -18.72
N ASN A 532 -5.38 20.98 -18.80
CA ASN A 532 -4.69 20.77 -20.06
C ASN A 532 -4.14 19.35 -20.14
N ARG A 533 -3.84 18.89 -21.36
CA ARG A 533 -3.14 17.62 -21.54
C ARG A 533 -1.78 17.68 -20.83
N GLY A 534 -1.54 16.72 -19.95
CA GLY A 534 -0.33 16.66 -19.12
C GLY A 534 -0.53 17.17 -17.69
N ASP A 535 -1.67 17.77 -17.33
CA ASP A 535 -1.94 18.22 -15.95
C ASP A 535 -2.43 17.08 -15.05
N TYR A 536 -1.75 15.94 -15.09
CA TYR A 536 -2.05 14.75 -14.28
C TYR A 536 -0.81 14.32 -13.48
N GLY A 537 -0.92 13.24 -12.70
CA GLY A 537 0.22 12.72 -11.95
C GLY A 537 0.28 13.24 -10.52
N SER A 538 1.39 12.95 -9.83
CA SER A 538 1.62 13.42 -8.47
C SER A 538 2.05 14.89 -8.45
N LEU A 539 1.57 15.64 -7.45
CA LEU A 539 1.92 17.04 -7.23
C LEU A 539 2.26 17.27 -5.74
N ILE A 540 3.37 17.95 -5.45
CA ILE A 540 3.81 18.28 -4.08
C ILE A 540 4.45 19.67 -4.05
N SER A 541 4.09 20.49 -3.06
CA SER A 541 4.59 21.87 -2.92
C SER A 541 5.79 21.96 -1.98
N ALA A 542 5.78 21.21 -0.88
CA ALA A 542 6.94 21.16 0.02
C ALA A 542 6.95 19.91 0.90
N ILE A 543 8.13 19.60 1.43
CA ILE A 543 8.34 18.54 2.42
C ILE A 543 9.04 19.16 3.63
N SER A 544 8.51 18.93 4.82
CA SER A 544 9.15 19.26 6.10
C SER A 544 9.40 18.00 6.91
N VAL A 545 10.58 17.85 7.46
CA VAL A 545 11.00 16.70 8.26
C VAL A 545 11.64 17.25 9.52
N VAL A 546 10.97 17.08 10.64
CA VAL A 546 11.40 17.61 11.95
C VAL A 546 11.39 16.50 12.99
N PRO A 547 12.30 16.50 13.98
CA PRO A 547 12.33 15.46 15.00
C PRO A 547 11.05 15.52 15.85
N SER A 548 10.43 14.37 16.13
CA SER A 548 9.16 14.29 16.88
C SER A 548 9.29 14.74 18.34
N ILE A 549 10.49 14.61 18.92
CA ILE A 549 10.81 14.95 20.30
C ILE A 549 12.22 15.57 20.32
N GLY A 550 12.33 16.89 20.51
CA GLY A 550 13.61 17.59 20.61
C GLY A 550 13.69 18.86 19.75
N VAL A 551 14.63 19.76 20.08
CA VAL A 551 14.92 20.97 19.30
C VAL A 551 16.18 20.75 18.49
N CYS A 552 16.07 20.94 17.18
CA CYS A 552 17.20 20.93 16.25
C CYS A 552 18.23 22.01 16.61
N SER A 553 19.41 21.57 17.07
CA SER A 553 20.51 22.47 17.44
C SER A 553 21.60 22.44 16.38
N GLU A 554 21.29 22.85 15.15
CA GLU A 554 22.34 22.93 14.12
C GLU A 554 23.27 24.13 14.40
N GLY A 555 24.52 23.85 14.79
CA GLY A 555 25.65 24.74 14.48
C GLY A 555 25.93 25.94 15.39
N ARG A 556 25.62 25.94 16.70
CA ARG A 556 26.23 26.93 17.62
C ARG A 556 27.61 26.46 18.08
N LYS A 557 28.67 27.02 17.46
CA LYS A 557 30.03 27.04 18.06
C LYS A 557 29.92 27.51 19.51
N LYS A 558 30.40 26.69 20.45
CA LYS A 558 30.52 27.07 21.87
C LYS A 558 31.55 28.20 22.00
N SER A 559 31.09 29.45 21.93
CA SER A 559 31.84 30.59 22.44
C SER A 559 31.34 30.85 23.86
N VAL A 560 32.13 30.42 24.84
CA VAL A 560 31.97 30.84 26.24
C VAL A 560 32.30 32.32 26.28
N ILE A 561 31.29 33.19 26.42
CA ILE A 561 31.48 34.56 26.86
C ILE A 561 30.71 34.73 28.17
N VAL A 562 31.51 34.99 29.19
CA VAL A 562 31.15 35.21 30.59
C VAL A 562 30.35 36.51 30.72
N TYR A 563 29.10 36.42 31.16
CA TYR A 563 28.42 37.48 31.91
C TYR A 563 27.43 36.87 32.91
N VAL A 564 27.94 36.18 33.93
CA VAL A 564 27.12 35.75 35.08
C VAL A 564 27.82 36.17 36.35
N LEU A 565 27.74 37.46 36.69
CA LEU A 565 28.03 37.92 38.05
C LEU A 565 27.01 38.95 38.58
N PRO A 566 26.28 39.77 37.77
CA PRO A 566 25.30 40.69 38.35
C PRO A 566 23.89 40.10 38.57
N VAL A 567 23.50 39.06 37.83
CA VAL A 567 22.11 38.57 37.81
C VAL A 567 21.78 37.65 39.00
N VAL A 568 22.77 36.91 39.50
CA VAL A 568 22.54 35.90 40.56
C VAL A 568 22.23 36.56 41.91
N LEU A 569 22.85 37.69 42.21
CA LEU A 569 22.67 38.39 43.48
C LEU A 569 21.29 39.05 43.60
N THR A 570 20.74 39.58 42.51
CA THR A 570 19.41 40.20 42.51
C THR A 570 18.30 39.15 42.57
N THR A 571 18.48 37.99 41.93
CA THR A 571 17.51 36.89 41.99
C THR A 571 17.45 36.20 43.36
N CYS A 572 18.59 36.07 44.06
CA CYS A 572 18.60 35.46 45.39
C CYS A 572 17.89 36.31 46.45
N PHE A 573 17.97 37.64 46.35
CA PHE A 573 17.30 38.54 47.30
C PHE A 573 15.76 38.54 47.11
N LEU A 574 15.30 38.47 45.87
CA LEU A 574 13.88 38.37 45.51
C LEU A 574 13.24 37.04 45.97
N LEU A 575 13.97 35.93 45.84
CA LEU A 575 13.49 34.60 46.25
C LEU A 575 13.38 34.45 47.77
N LEU A 576 14.26 35.11 48.54
CA LEU A 576 14.20 35.10 50.01
C LEU A 576 13.03 35.94 50.56
N LEU A 577 12.72 37.08 49.94
CA LEU A 577 11.55 37.91 50.26
C LEU A 577 10.23 37.19 49.94
N LEU A 578 10.17 36.50 48.80
CA LEU A 578 8.99 35.73 48.40
C LEU A 578 8.78 34.50 49.30
N GLY A 579 9.86 33.83 49.71
CA GLY A 579 9.80 32.71 50.66
C GLY A 579 9.25 33.11 52.04
N PHE A 580 9.63 34.27 52.56
CA PHE A 580 9.14 34.77 53.84
C PHE A 580 7.65 35.15 53.80
N LEU A 581 7.18 35.72 52.69
CA LEU A 581 5.76 36.04 52.48
C LEU A 581 4.89 34.78 52.28
N TRP A 582 5.45 33.74 51.64
CA TRP A 582 4.76 32.46 51.43
C TRP A 582 4.63 31.65 52.73
N TRP A 583 5.64 31.72 53.60
CA TRP A 583 5.61 31.06 54.91
C TRP A 583 4.54 31.65 55.85
N LYS A 584 4.32 32.97 55.79
CA LYS A 584 3.23 33.64 56.54
C LYS A 584 1.83 33.28 56.04
N LYS A 585 1.70 32.87 54.77
CA LYS A 585 0.42 32.55 54.11
C LYS A 585 0.02 31.07 54.26
N MET A 586 0.95 30.17 54.55
CA MET A 586 0.74 28.72 54.65
C MET A 586 0.23 28.22 56.02
N LEU A 587 0.10 29.09 57.03
CA LEU A 587 -0.51 28.73 58.33
C LEU A 587 -2.03 28.92 58.38
N ALA A 588 -2.68 29.34 57.29
CA ALA A 588 -4.12 29.50 57.23
C ALA A 588 -4.74 28.68 56.08
N LYS A 589 -5.51 27.66 56.48
CA LYS A 589 -6.50 26.89 55.71
C LYS A 589 -5.98 25.69 54.91
N GLY A 590 -6.09 24.53 55.54
CA GLY A 590 -6.37 23.27 54.85
C GLY A 590 -7.85 23.17 54.43
N LYS A 591 -8.10 22.66 53.22
CA LYS A 591 -9.15 21.69 52.83
C LYS A 591 -9.27 21.61 51.29
N ARG A 592 -9.27 20.36 50.80
CA ARG A 592 -9.88 19.81 49.55
C ARG A 592 -9.32 20.19 48.15
N ARG A 593 -8.62 19.18 47.60
CA ARG A 593 -8.85 18.39 46.35
C ARG A 593 -9.18 19.09 45.01
N ARG A 594 -8.29 18.79 44.04
CA ARG A 594 -8.47 18.11 42.72
C ARG A 594 -9.28 18.83 41.62
N LYS A 595 -8.62 19.07 40.48
CA LYS A 595 -9.06 18.62 39.14
C LYS A 595 -7.94 18.81 38.10
N GLY A 596 -7.79 17.83 37.19
CA GLY A 596 -7.00 17.99 35.96
C GLY A 596 -6.20 16.79 35.45
N LEU A 597 -6.78 15.58 35.38
CA LEU A 597 -6.46 14.60 34.32
C LEU A 597 -7.56 13.51 34.32
N GLU A 598 -8.58 13.71 33.50
CA GLU A 598 -9.52 12.67 33.09
C GLU A 598 -9.40 12.56 31.57
N GLY A 599 -9.14 11.34 31.10
CA GLY A 599 -8.95 11.06 29.68
C GLY A 599 -8.32 9.70 29.35
N LEU A 600 -8.34 8.71 30.25
CA LEU A 600 -8.34 7.27 29.95
C LEU A 600 -8.66 6.55 31.27
N GLU A 601 -9.92 6.18 31.50
CA GLU A 601 -10.26 5.28 32.62
C GLU A 601 -9.76 3.87 32.29
N LEU A 602 -8.54 3.55 32.72
CA LEU A 602 -8.06 2.17 32.83
C LEU A 602 -8.38 1.67 34.25
N GLN A 603 -9.25 0.66 34.36
CA GLN A 603 -9.56 -0.06 35.61
C GLN A 603 -8.41 -0.96 36.10
N THR A 604 -7.16 -0.69 35.72
CA THR A 604 -6.00 -1.54 36.04
C THR A 604 -5.23 -0.98 37.23
N ILE A 605 -4.87 -1.83 38.19
CA ILE A 605 -4.17 -1.41 39.41
C ILE A 605 -2.75 -0.95 39.03
N ALA A 606 -2.39 0.28 39.42
CA ALA A 606 -1.04 0.81 39.23
C ALA A 606 -0.19 0.51 40.47
N PHE A 607 0.92 -0.21 40.29
CA PHE A 607 1.90 -0.49 41.33
C PHE A 607 3.04 0.53 41.27
N SER A 608 3.55 0.95 42.43
CA SER A 608 4.78 1.76 42.48
C SER A 608 6.03 0.88 42.37
N LEU A 609 7.14 1.42 41.84
CA LEU A 609 8.39 0.67 41.69
C LEU A 609 8.93 0.21 43.05
N LYS A 610 8.68 1.00 44.10
CA LYS A 610 9.03 0.64 45.48
C LYS A 610 8.29 -0.61 45.96
N GLN A 611 7.00 -0.75 45.64
CA GLN A 611 6.22 -1.94 45.99
C GLN A 611 6.72 -3.18 45.25
N ILE A 612 7.02 -3.05 43.95
CA ILE A 612 7.52 -4.18 43.14
C ILE A 612 8.92 -4.60 43.56
N ARG A 613 9.82 -3.65 43.86
CA ARG A 613 11.15 -3.96 44.40
C ARG A 613 11.07 -4.64 45.76
N ALA A 614 10.16 -4.23 46.63
CA ALA A 614 9.94 -4.93 47.90
C ALA A 614 9.40 -6.36 47.68
N ALA A 615 8.49 -6.54 46.74
CA ALA A 615 7.88 -7.84 46.44
C ALA A 615 8.84 -8.84 45.77
N THR A 616 9.81 -8.37 44.99
CA THR A 616 10.74 -9.20 44.20
C THR A 616 12.13 -9.33 44.82
N ASP A 617 12.33 -8.81 46.03
CA ASP A 617 13.64 -8.67 46.67
C ASP A 617 14.66 -7.94 45.76
N ASN A 618 14.24 -6.77 45.26
CA ASN A 618 14.98 -5.92 44.33
C ASN A 618 15.42 -6.66 43.05
N PHE A 619 14.50 -7.44 42.47
CA PHE A 619 14.75 -8.27 41.27
C PHE A 619 15.92 -9.25 41.46
N ASN A 620 15.96 -9.91 42.62
CA ASN A 620 16.98 -10.92 42.93
C ASN A 620 17.01 -12.00 41.83
N ALA A 621 18.22 -12.37 41.38
CA ALA A 621 18.41 -13.38 40.35
C ALA A 621 17.85 -14.75 40.74
N GLU A 622 17.79 -15.08 42.04
CA GLU A 622 17.17 -16.31 42.54
C GLU A 622 15.65 -16.35 42.34
N ASN A 623 15.02 -15.19 42.19
CA ASN A 623 13.58 -15.06 41.91
C ASN A 623 13.26 -15.06 40.41
N LYS A 624 14.27 -15.16 39.53
CA LYS A 624 14.06 -15.16 38.08
C LYS A 624 13.49 -16.51 37.63
N ILE A 625 12.26 -16.49 37.11
CA ILE A 625 11.51 -17.69 36.73
C ILE A 625 11.46 -17.93 35.20
N GLY A 626 11.89 -16.95 34.41
CA GLY A 626 11.96 -17.08 32.96
C GLY A 626 12.64 -15.88 32.29
N GLU A 627 13.21 -16.11 31.11
CA GLU A 627 13.82 -15.09 30.26
C GLU A 627 13.55 -15.44 28.79
N GLY A 628 13.05 -14.48 28.02
CA GLY A 628 12.76 -14.65 26.59
C GLY A 628 13.08 -13.38 25.80
N GLY A 629 12.72 -13.36 24.51
CA GLY A 629 12.99 -12.24 23.60
C GLY A 629 12.36 -10.89 23.99
N PHE A 630 11.55 -10.87 25.05
CA PHE A 630 10.69 -9.75 25.44
C PHE A 630 10.98 -9.23 26.86
N GLY A 631 11.86 -9.89 27.63
CA GLY A 631 12.20 -9.48 28.99
C GLY A 631 12.42 -10.62 29.98
N SER A 632 12.78 -10.25 31.20
CA SER A 632 12.94 -11.19 32.33
C SER A 632 11.68 -11.23 33.19
N VAL A 633 11.31 -12.40 33.68
CA VAL A 633 10.16 -12.61 34.57
C VAL A 633 10.66 -13.01 35.96
N TYR A 634 10.17 -12.32 36.99
CA TYR A 634 10.54 -12.54 38.39
C TYR A 634 9.31 -12.97 39.20
N LYS A 635 9.49 -13.93 40.09
CA LYS A 635 8.51 -14.24 41.15
C LYS A 635 8.60 -13.16 42.23
N GLY A 636 7.46 -12.76 42.76
CA GLY A 636 7.40 -11.88 43.93
C GLY A 636 6.21 -12.17 44.82
N GLU A 637 6.21 -11.59 46.01
CA GLU A 637 5.13 -11.68 46.98
C GLU A 637 4.72 -10.27 47.43
N LEU A 638 3.45 -9.92 47.22
CA LEU A 638 2.90 -8.64 47.67
C LEU A 638 2.74 -8.62 49.19
N SER A 639 2.58 -7.43 49.78
CA SER A 639 2.46 -7.25 51.23
C SER A 639 1.26 -7.95 51.87
N ASP A 640 0.28 -8.35 51.07
CA ASP A 640 -0.90 -9.10 51.50
C ASP A 640 -0.74 -10.63 51.36
N GLY A 641 0.45 -11.10 50.97
CA GLY A 641 0.77 -12.52 50.76
C GLY A 641 0.42 -13.03 49.36
N THR A 642 -0.06 -12.18 48.45
CA THR A 642 -0.36 -12.59 47.07
C THR A 642 0.93 -12.84 46.29
N VAL A 643 1.11 -14.06 45.80
CA VAL A 643 2.24 -14.42 44.94
C VAL A 643 1.97 -13.94 43.50
N ILE A 644 2.94 -13.24 42.92
CA ILE A 644 2.84 -12.59 41.62
C ILE A 644 4.00 -12.97 40.70
N ALA A 645 3.77 -12.85 39.39
CA ALA A 645 4.81 -12.88 38.37
C ALA A 645 4.98 -11.47 37.78
N VAL A 646 6.20 -10.93 37.84
CA VAL A 646 6.55 -9.59 37.37
C VAL A 646 7.38 -9.72 36.11
N LYS A 647 6.81 -9.35 34.96
CA LYS A 647 7.50 -9.29 33.66
C LYS A 647 8.13 -7.91 33.51
N GLN A 648 9.46 -7.85 33.49
CA GLN A 648 10.22 -6.65 33.22
C GLN A 648 10.52 -6.56 31.73
N LEU A 649 9.95 -5.56 31.06
CA LEU A 649 10.15 -5.34 29.64
C LEU A 649 11.32 -4.41 29.38
N SER A 650 12.05 -4.64 28.29
CA SER A 650 13.18 -3.79 27.91
C SER A 650 12.70 -2.41 27.41
N SER A 651 13.00 -1.36 28.18
CA SER A 651 12.73 0.04 27.81
C SER A 651 13.65 0.59 26.72
N MET A 652 14.66 -0.17 26.29
CA MET A 652 15.62 0.19 25.25
C MET A 652 15.19 -0.24 23.84
N SER A 653 14.04 -0.91 23.69
CA SER A 653 13.52 -1.38 22.39
C SER A 653 12.12 -0.84 22.11
N ARG A 654 11.88 -0.37 20.87
CA ARG A 654 10.53 0.07 20.44
C ARG A 654 9.52 -1.06 20.42
N GLN A 655 10.00 -2.30 20.23
CA GLN A 655 9.19 -3.51 20.29
C GLN A 655 8.65 -3.73 21.71
N GLY A 656 9.49 -3.62 22.74
CA GLY A 656 9.08 -3.78 24.15
C GLY A 656 8.06 -2.73 24.62
N ILE A 657 8.15 -1.49 24.15
CA ILE A 657 7.15 -0.44 24.46
C ILE A 657 5.79 -0.74 23.80
N ARG A 658 5.80 -1.18 22.54
CA ARG A 658 4.56 -1.52 21.81
C ARG A 658 3.88 -2.75 22.41
N GLU A 659 4.67 -3.74 22.81
CA GLU A 659 4.21 -4.93 23.51
C GLU A 659 3.61 -4.54 24.85
N PHE A 660 4.27 -3.72 25.67
CA PHE A 660 3.74 -3.21 26.94
C PHE A 660 2.36 -2.58 26.80
N VAL A 661 2.19 -1.66 25.84
CA VAL A 661 0.91 -0.98 25.58
C VAL A 661 -0.15 -1.96 25.07
N THR A 662 0.24 -2.90 24.20
CA THR A 662 -0.68 -3.93 23.68
C THR A 662 -1.13 -4.85 24.82
N GLU A 663 -0.20 -5.31 25.65
CA GLU A 663 -0.45 -6.26 26.74
C GLU A 663 -1.39 -5.65 27.78
N ILE A 664 -1.14 -4.42 28.24
CA ILE A 664 -2.03 -3.68 29.16
C ILE A 664 -3.39 -3.34 28.51
N GLY A 665 -3.38 -2.90 27.24
CA GLY A 665 -4.58 -2.48 26.54
C GLY A 665 -5.55 -3.61 26.22
N MET A 666 -5.03 -4.81 25.93
CA MET A 666 -5.82 -5.98 25.50
C MET A 666 -6.28 -6.83 26.69
N ILE A 667 -5.39 -7.14 27.64
CA ILE A 667 -5.70 -8.11 28.71
C ILE A 667 -6.48 -7.50 29.88
N SER A 668 -6.43 -6.17 30.07
CA SER A 668 -7.17 -5.48 31.15
C SER A 668 -8.69 -5.65 31.06
N ARG A 669 -9.20 -6.10 29.91
CA ARG A 669 -10.63 -6.33 29.63
C ARG A 669 -11.00 -7.80 29.43
N LEU A 670 -10.04 -8.73 29.58
CA LEU A 670 -10.25 -10.16 29.35
C LEU A 670 -10.20 -10.91 30.68
N GLN A 671 -11.31 -11.55 31.04
CA GLN A 671 -11.39 -12.46 32.17
C GLN A 671 -11.97 -13.79 31.71
N HIS A 672 -11.15 -14.83 31.72
CA HIS A 672 -11.57 -16.17 31.34
C HIS A 672 -10.71 -17.21 32.09
N PRO A 673 -11.25 -18.36 32.51
CA PRO A 673 -10.49 -19.37 33.26
C PRO A 673 -9.22 -19.87 32.57
N ASN A 674 -9.19 -19.85 31.23
CA ASN A 674 -8.06 -20.29 30.41
C ASN A 674 -7.20 -19.14 29.84
N LEU A 675 -7.31 -17.93 30.38
CA LEU A 675 -6.41 -16.81 30.07
C LEU A 675 -5.72 -16.33 31.34
N VAL A 676 -4.45 -15.93 31.26
CA VAL A 676 -3.71 -15.42 32.43
C VAL A 676 -4.30 -14.08 32.88
N LYS A 677 -4.52 -13.95 34.19
CA LYS A 677 -5.05 -12.74 34.80
C LYS A 677 -3.95 -11.71 35.03
N LEU A 678 -4.14 -10.53 34.46
CA LEU A 678 -3.35 -9.35 34.76
C LEU A 678 -3.83 -8.70 36.06
N TYR A 679 -2.91 -8.49 37.02
CA TYR A 679 -3.18 -7.74 38.23
C TYR A 679 -2.92 -6.24 38.05
N GLY A 680 -1.89 -5.86 37.28
CA GLY A 680 -1.57 -4.45 37.09
C GLY A 680 -0.27 -4.17 36.36
N CYS A 681 0.16 -2.91 36.39
CA CYS A 681 1.42 -2.48 35.79
C CYS A 681 2.13 -1.45 36.67
N CYS A 682 3.44 -1.27 36.44
CA CYS A 682 4.24 -0.20 36.99
C CYS A 682 4.88 0.60 35.85
N ILE A 683 4.72 1.92 35.90
CA ILE A 683 5.30 2.88 34.94
C ILE A 683 5.97 3.98 35.76
N GLU A 684 7.23 3.80 36.12
CA GLU A 684 8.02 4.79 36.87
C GLU A 684 9.44 4.89 36.28
N GLY A 685 9.80 6.08 35.78
CA GLY A 685 11.10 6.31 35.13
C GLY A 685 11.24 5.52 33.82
N ASN A 686 12.31 4.72 33.71
CA ASN A 686 12.58 3.85 32.55
C ASN A 686 12.13 2.39 32.79
N GLU A 687 11.40 2.09 33.86
CA GLU A 687 10.95 0.74 34.20
C GLU A 687 9.52 0.53 33.70
N LEU A 688 9.34 -0.45 32.79
CA LEU A 688 8.04 -0.90 32.30
C LEU A 688 7.80 -2.32 32.80
N LEU A 689 6.92 -2.46 33.80
CA LEU A 689 6.66 -3.74 34.45
C LEU A 689 5.19 -4.14 34.34
N VAL A 690 4.95 -5.40 34.05
CA VAL A 690 3.60 -5.99 33.98
C VAL A 690 3.47 -7.07 35.05
N VAL A 691 2.38 -7.05 35.81
CA VAL A 691 2.17 -7.90 37.00
C VAL A 691 1.02 -8.87 36.76
N TYR A 692 1.32 -10.16 36.77
CA TYR A 692 0.40 -11.27 36.55
C TYR A 692 0.17 -12.11 37.79
N GLU A 693 -0.91 -12.92 37.76
CA GLU A 693 -0.99 -14.09 38.63
C GLU A 693 0.21 -15.02 38.41
N TYR A 694 0.76 -15.57 39.49
CA TYR A 694 1.84 -16.55 39.41
C TYR A 694 1.30 -17.93 39.05
N MET A 695 1.97 -18.62 38.13
CA MET A 695 1.59 -19.95 37.64
C MET A 695 2.57 -20.99 38.17
N GLU A 696 2.12 -21.86 39.07
CA GLU A 696 3.00 -22.72 39.86
C GLU A 696 3.74 -23.79 39.06
N ASN A 697 3.15 -24.28 37.97
CA ASN A 697 3.71 -25.34 37.14
C ASN A 697 4.40 -24.83 35.86
N ASN A 698 4.66 -23.52 35.78
CA ASN A 698 5.35 -22.87 34.65
C ASN A 698 4.67 -23.15 33.29
N SER A 699 5.40 -23.07 32.18
CA SER A 699 4.87 -23.29 30.83
C SER A 699 4.64 -24.77 30.50
N LEU A 700 3.71 -25.03 29.59
CA LEU A 700 3.42 -26.34 29.03
C LEU A 700 4.67 -26.95 28.34
N ALA A 701 5.47 -26.12 27.67
CA ALA A 701 6.75 -26.56 27.09
C ALA A 701 7.71 -27.10 28.17
N HIS A 702 7.77 -26.45 29.33
CA HIS A 702 8.58 -26.90 30.47
C HIS A 702 8.06 -28.23 31.02
N ALA A 703 6.74 -28.36 31.16
CA ALA A 703 6.10 -29.58 31.65
C ALA A 703 6.29 -30.78 30.69
N LEU A 704 6.25 -30.56 29.37
CA LEU A 704 6.31 -31.62 28.37
C LEU A 704 7.74 -32.02 27.93
N PHE A 705 8.68 -31.05 27.84
CA PHE A 705 10.01 -31.25 27.21
C PHE A 705 11.19 -30.72 28.04
N GLY A 706 11.01 -30.40 29.32
CA GLY A 706 12.05 -29.80 30.17
C GLY A 706 13.31 -30.65 30.31
N SER A 707 14.49 -30.06 30.13
CA SER A 707 15.77 -30.74 30.36
C SER A 707 16.14 -30.77 31.85
N ASN A 708 16.72 -31.88 32.34
CA ASN A 708 17.17 -32.09 33.74
C ASN A 708 16.09 -32.49 34.77
N GLY A 709 15.13 -33.34 34.39
CA GLY A 709 14.21 -33.97 35.36
C GLY A 709 13.07 -33.07 35.86
N SER A 710 12.84 -31.94 35.20
CA SER A 710 11.70 -31.04 35.45
C SER A 710 10.47 -31.38 34.59
N GLU A 711 10.52 -32.44 33.79
CA GLU A 711 9.36 -32.95 33.04
C GLU A 711 8.31 -33.48 34.01
N LEU A 712 7.09 -32.95 33.90
CA LEU A 712 5.94 -33.50 34.60
C LEU A 712 5.41 -34.67 33.77
N MET A 713 5.25 -35.84 34.41
CA MET A 713 4.56 -36.95 33.76
C MET A 713 3.07 -36.65 33.67
N LEU A 714 2.67 -35.94 32.62
CA LEU A 714 1.28 -35.61 32.34
C LEU A 714 0.58 -36.84 31.74
N GLU A 715 -0.32 -37.44 32.51
CA GLU A 715 -1.26 -38.46 32.06
C GLU A 715 -2.11 -37.96 30.89
N TRP A 716 -2.61 -38.88 30.06
CA TRP A 716 -3.37 -38.53 28.85
C TRP A 716 -4.57 -37.63 29.16
N ALA A 717 -5.34 -37.95 30.22
CA ALA A 717 -6.50 -37.16 30.61
C ALA A 717 -6.15 -35.69 30.84
N THR A 718 -5.05 -35.41 31.54
CA THR A 718 -4.57 -34.04 31.77
C THR A 718 -4.13 -33.37 30.47
N ARG A 719 -3.43 -34.08 29.58
CA ARG A 719 -3.04 -33.55 28.27
C ARG A 719 -4.26 -33.19 27.42
N PHE A 720 -5.29 -34.03 27.46
CA PHE A 720 -6.53 -33.81 26.74
C PHE A 720 -7.33 -32.62 27.29
N ASP A 721 -7.43 -32.50 28.61
CA ASP A 721 -8.02 -31.34 29.29
C ASP A 721 -7.26 -30.04 28.97
N ILE A 722 -5.92 -30.13 28.83
CA ILE A 722 -5.10 -29.00 28.37
C ILE A 722 -5.48 -28.59 26.94
N CYS A 723 -5.62 -29.53 26.00
CA CYS A 723 -6.07 -29.23 24.64
C CYS A 723 -7.43 -28.52 24.63
N ILE A 724 -8.40 -29.02 25.40
CA ILE A 724 -9.74 -28.42 25.51
C ILE A 724 -9.66 -27.03 26.13
N GLY A 725 -8.88 -26.86 27.20
CA GLY A 725 -8.75 -25.57 27.88
C GLY A 725 -8.10 -24.49 27.00
N ILE A 726 -7.08 -24.83 26.22
CA ILE A 726 -6.50 -23.90 25.24
C ILE A 726 -7.54 -23.56 24.16
N ALA A 727 -8.27 -24.56 23.65
CA ALA A 727 -9.29 -24.35 22.63
C ALA A 727 -10.42 -23.43 23.11
N ARG A 728 -10.89 -23.60 24.35
CA ARG A 728 -11.86 -22.70 24.99
C ARG A 728 -11.31 -21.29 25.18
N GLY A 729 -10.05 -21.15 25.59
CA GLY A 729 -9.40 -19.84 25.69
C GLY A 729 -9.33 -19.08 24.36
N LEU A 730 -9.05 -19.78 23.26
CA LEU A 730 -9.04 -19.19 21.92
C LEU A 730 -10.44 -18.93 21.36
N ALA A 731 -11.40 -19.84 21.58
CA ALA A 731 -12.80 -19.63 21.21
C ALA A 731 -13.35 -18.35 21.88
N PHE A 732 -13.03 -18.16 23.17
CA PHE A 732 -13.36 -16.93 23.86
C PHE A 732 -12.77 -15.69 23.18
N LEU A 733 -11.46 -15.69 22.84
CA LEU A 733 -10.80 -14.55 22.18
C LEU A 733 -11.34 -14.24 20.78
N HIS A 734 -11.71 -15.26 20.02
CA HIS A 734 -12.10 -15.12 18.61
C HIS A 734 -13.59 -14.83 18.45
N GLU A 735 -14.43 -15.42 19.29
CA GLU A 735 -15.87 -15.57 19.04
C GLU A 735 -16.73 -15.01 20.19
N GLU A 736 -16.35 -15.21 21.46
CA GLU A 736 -17.21 -14.89 22.61
C GLU A 736 -16.91 -13.54 23.28
N SER A 737 -15.70 -13.01 23.14
CA SER A 737 -15.31 -11.72 23.71
C SER A 737 -15.90 -10.55 22.93
N GLN A 738 -16.24 -9.46 23.65
CA GLN A 738 -16.79 -8.24 23.04
C GLN A 738 -15.88 -7.66 21.93
N LEU A 739 -14.57 -7.85 22.09
CA LEU A 739 -13.56 -7.50 21.10
C LEU A 739 -12.99 -8.79 20.53
N LYS A 740 -13.01 -8.97 19.21
CA LYS A 740 -12.39 -10.14 18.56
C LYS A 740 -10.88 -9.95 18.52
N ILE A 741 -10.12 -10.89 19.07
CA ILE A 741 -8.68 -10.77 19.30
C ILE A 741 -7.95 -11.95 18.67
N VAL A 742 -6.96 -11.66 17.82
CA VAL A 742 -6.02 -12.67 17.31
C VAL A 742 -4.72 -12.60 18.10
N HIS A 743 -4.32 -13.70 18.72
CA HIS A 743 -3.17 -13.81 19.63
C HIS A 743 -1.83 -13.74 18.90
N ARG A 744 -1.70 -14.38 17.73
CA ARG A 744 -0.53 -14.43 16.82
C ARG A 744 0.71 -15.20 17.29
N ASP A 745 0.82 -15.49 18.59
CA ASP A 745 1.97 -16.23 19.13
C ASP A 745 1.56 -17.40 20.04
N ILE A 746 0.64 -18.24 19.57
CA ILE A 746 0.25 -19.47 20.26
C ILE A 746 1.33 -20.53 20.06
N LYS A 747 1.89 -21.01 21.18
CA LYS A 747 2.94 -22.03 21.27
C LYS A 747 2.99 -22.59 22.69
N ALA A 748 3.59 -23.76 22.88
CA ALA A 748 3.65 -24.41 24.21
C ALA A 748 4.36 -23.57 25.29
N THR A 749 5.27 -22.64 24.94
CA THR A 749 5.93 -21.75 25.92
C THR A 749 4.99 -20.66 26.45
N ASN A 750 3.95 -20.30 25.68
CA ASN A 750 3.01 -19.23 26.01
C ASN A 750 1.71 -19.77 26.64
N VAL A 751 1.62 -21.08 26.87
CA VAL A 751 0.56 -21.71 27.66
C VAL A 751 1.15 -22.03 29.04
N LEU A 752 0.63 -21.42 30.10
CA LEU A 752 1.06 -21.64 31.48
C LEU A 752 0.11 -22.59 32.21
N LEU A 753 0.62 -23.30 33.21
CA LEU A 753 -0.13 -24.27 34.00
C LEU A 753 -0.26 -23.81 35.45
N ASP A 754 -1.51 -23.72 35.95
CA ASP A 754 -1.78 -23.39 37.34
C ASP A 754 -1.46 -24.59 38.26
N LYS A 755 -1.60 -24.42 39.58
CA LYS A 755 -1.42 -25.49 40.58
C LYS A 755 -2.16 -26.80 40.28
N LYS A 756 -3.31 -26.74 39.60
CA LYS A 756 -4.16 -27.88 39.23
C LYS A 756 -3.91 -28.38 37.81
N LEU A 757 -2.87 -27.88 37.13
CA LEU A 757 -2.52 -28.18 35.74
C LEU A 757 -3.56 -27.70 34.72
N ASN A 758 -4.40 -26.71 35.07
CA ASN A 758 -5.26 -26.07 34.08
C ASN A 758 -4.44 -25.13 33.19
N PRO A 759 -4.69 -25.12 31.86
CA PRO A 759 -3.96 -24.25 30.95
C PRO A 759 -4.49 -22.82 30.99
N LYS A 760 -3.58 -21.85 30.94
CA LYS A 760 -3.87 -20.44 30.69
C LYS A 760 -2.98 -19.86 29.60
N ILE A 761 -3.59 -19.24 28.60
CA ILE A 761 -2.88 -18.56 27.52
C ILE A 761 -2.30 -17.24 28.05
N SER A 762 -1.05 -16.99 27.72
CA SER A 762 -0.24 -15.84 28.17
C SER A 762 0.47 -15.17 27.00
N ASP A 763 1.10 -14.03 27.26
CA ASP A 763 1.94 -13.27 26.33
C ASP A 763 1.17 -12.64 25.15
N PHE A 764 0.33 -11.66 25.48
CA PHE A 764 -0.47 -10.90 24.52
C PHE A 764 0.30 -9.75 23.83
N GLY A 765 1.63 -9.69 23.96
CA GLY A 765 2.43 -8.58 23.41
C GLY A 765 2.29 -8.40 21.90
N LEU A 766 2.02 -9.48 21.17
CA LEU A 766 1.82 -9.45 19.72
C LEU A 766 0.34 -9.34 19.29
N ALA A 767 -0.61 -9.48 20.21
CA ALA A 767 -2.04 -9.61 19.91
C ALA A 767 -2.62 -8.42 19.12
N ARG A 768 -3.68 -8.66 18.35
CA ARG A 768 -4.37 -7.65 17.53
C ARG A 768 -5.89 -7.75 17.59
N LEU A 769 -6.55 -6.60 17.50
CA LEU A 769 -7.99 -6.50 17.37
C LEU A 769 -8.42 -6.73 15.91
N HIS A 770 -9.46 -7.53 15.73
CA HIS A 770 -10.12 -7.74 14.45
C HIS A 770 -11.38 -6.87 14.36
N GLU A 771 -11.33 -5.84 13.53
CA GLU A 771 -12.48 -4.96 13.25
C GLU A 771 -13.47 -5.70 12.34
N GLY A 772 -14.69 -5.97 12.84
CA GLY A 772 -15.65 -6.91 12.24
C GLY A 772 -16.16 -6.60 10.82
N GLU A 773 -15.71 -5.51 10.19
CA GLU A 773 -16.02 -5.16 8.79
C GLU A 773 -14.93 -5.63 7.79
N LYS A 774 -13.78 -6.11 8.28
CA LYS A 774 -12.64 -6.54 7.45
C LYS A 774 -12.53 -8.05 7.41
N THR A 775 -12.27 -8.63 6.24
CA THR A 775 -12.08 -10.09 6.08
C THR A 775 -10.74 -10.60 6.64
N HIS A 776 -9.76 -9.70 6.82
CA HIS A 776 -8.44 -9.99 7.38
C HIS A 776 -7.75 -8.71 7.88
N ILE A 777 -6.73 -8.86 8.70
CA ILE A 777 -5.87 -7.79 9.23
C ILE A 777 -4.56 -7.85 8.43
N SER A 778 -4.28 -6.85 7.59
CA SER A 778 -2.96 -6.70 6.96
C SER A 778 -1.98 -6.10 7.97
N THR A 779 -0.95 -6.85 8.38
CA THR A 779 0.01 -6.42 9.42
C THR A 779 1.39 -7.03 9.20
N LYS A 780 2.45 -6.35 9.66
CA LYS A 780 3.82 -6.90 9.66
C LYS A 780 3.83 -8.29 10.30
N ILE A 781 4.48 -9.23 9.63
CA ILE A 781 4.63 -10.62 10.10
C ILE A 781 5.40 -10.62 11.42
N ALA A 782 4.80 -11.19 12.46
CA ALA A 782 5.41 -11.38 13.77
C ALA A 782 4.71 -12.57 14.45
N GLY A 783 5.50 -13.43 15.09
CA GLY A 783 5.09 -14.70 15.67
C GLY A 783 6.28 -15.67 15.62
N THR A 784 6.10 -16.87 16.16
CA THR A 784 7.17 -17.87 16.24
C THR A 784 7.18 -18.76 14.99
N ILE A 785 8.33 -18.84 14.31
CA ILE A 785 8.56 -19.74 13.16
C ILE A 785 8.25 -21.18 13.58
N GLY A 786 7.57 -21.94 12.71
CA GLY A 786 7.08 -23.29 13.01
C GLY A 786 5.65 -23.35 13.55
N TYR A 787 5.11 -22.23 14.03
CA TYR A 787 3.72 -22.11 14.49
C TYR A 787 2.89 -21.16 13.60
N MET A 788 3.55 -20.31 12.80
CA MET A 788 2.86 -19.37 11.90
C MET A 788 2.15 -20.09 10.74
N ALA A 789 0.90 -19.70 10.49
CA ALA A 789 0.14 -20.18 9.34
C ALA A 789 0.76 -19.74 7.99
N PRO A 790 0.67 -20.56 6.92
CA PRO A 790 1.31 -20.28 5.63
C PRO A 790 0.85 -18.98 4.99
N GLU A 791 -0.46 -18.71 4.97
CA GLU A 791 -1.02 -17.48 4.39
C GLU A 791 -0.60 -16.23 5.15
N TYR A 792 -0.42 -16.35 6.47
CA TYR A 792 0.05 -15.26 7.30
C TYR A 792 1.56 -15.02 7.10
N ALA A 793 2.36 -16.09 7.06
CA ALA A 793 3.80 -16.02 6.87
C ALA A 793 4.22 -15.57 5.46
N LEU A 794 3.44 -15.90 4.43
CA LEU A 794 3.76 -15.56 3.03
C LEU A 794 3.19 -14.21 2.60
N TRP A 795 2.00 -13.83 3.07
CA TRP A 795 1.28 -12.65 2.57
C TRP A 795 0.95 -11.61 3.63
N GLY A 796 1.24 -11.86 4.91
CA GLY A 796 0.88 -10.96 6.00
C GLY A 796 -0.63 -10.86 6.27
N TYR A 797 -1.41 -11.79 5.71
CA TYR A 797 -2.87 -11.85 5.85
C TYR A 797 -3.22 -12.53 7.17
N LEU A 798 -3.57 -11.73 8.19
CA LEU A 798 -3.86 -12.23 9.52
C LEU A 798 -5.38 -12.33 9.77
N THR A 799 -5.84 -13.54 10.07
CA THR A 799 -7.20 -13.81 10.58
C THR A 799 -7.11 -14.66 11.84
N GLU A 800 -8.24 -14.91 12.50
CA GLU A 800 -8.34 -15.87 13.62
C GLU A 800 -7.88 -17.28 13.21
N LYS A 801 -7.96 -17.63 11.93
CA LYS A 801 -7.48 -18.92 11.39
C LYS A 801 -5.96 -19.11 11.50
N ALA A 802 -5.19 -18.03 11.72
CA ALA A 802 -3.76 -18.13 12.02
C ALA A 802 -3.49 -18.71 13.42
N ASP A 803 -4.33 -18.38 14.40
CA ASP A 803 -4.27 -18.96 15.74
C ASP A 803 -4.77 -20.42 15.73
N VAL A 804 -5.78 -20.73 14.90
CA VAL A 804 -6.26 -22.11 14.71
C VAL A 804 -5.13 -23.02 14.19
N TYR A 805 -4.33 -22.53 13.23
CA TYR A 805 -3.17 -23.26 12.74
C TYR A 805 -2.12 -23.47 13.84
N SER A 806 -1.76 -22.40 14.56
CA SER A 806 -0.82 -22.45 15.68
C SER A 806 -1.28 -23.44 16.76
N PHE A 807 -2.57 -23.45 17.09
CA PHE A 807 -3.19 -24.39 18.03
C PHE A 807 -3.02 -25.83 17.57
N GLY A 808 -3.27 -26.12 16.29
CA GLY A 808 -3.08 -27.46 15.75
C GLY A 808 -1.64 -27.97 15.92
N VAL A 809 -0.64 -27.10 15.73
CA VAL A 809 0.77 -27.43 16.01
C VAL A 809 1.00 -27.74 17.50
N VAL A 810 0.43 -26.95 18.41
CA VAL A 810 0.53 -27.21 19.87
C VAL A 810 -0.13 -28.52 20.26
N VAL A 811 -1.25 -28.91 19.65
CA VAL A 811 -1.88 -30.22 19.90
C VAL A 811 -0.96 -31.36 19.47
N LEU A 812 -0.26 -31.23 18.34
CA LEU A 812 0.75 -32.21 17.91
C LEU A 812 1.90 -32.33 18.93
N GLU A 813 2.36 -31.22 19.50
CA GLU A 813 3.36 -31.19 20.57
C GLU A 813 2.88 -31.93 21.84
N ILE A 814 1.62 -31.71 22.24
CA ILE A 814 1.00 -32.36 23.41
C ILE A 814 0.86 -33.88 23.19
N ILE A 815 0.36 -34.31 22.03
CA ILE A 815 0.15 -35.72 21.70
C ILE A 815 1.49 -36.47 21.64
N SER A 816 2.48 -35.88 20.99
CA SER A 816 3.76 -36.55 20.75
C SER A 816 4.73 -36.49 21.91
N GLY A 817 4.56 -35.53 22.82
CA GLY A 817 5.57 -35.29 23.85
C GLY A 817 6.90 -34.83 23.26
N LYS A 818 6.88 -34.19 22.07
CA LYS A 818 8.06 -33.63 21.39
C LYS A 818 7.87 -32.17 21.00
N SER A 819 8.94 -31.38 21.14
CA SER A 819 8.93 -29.98 20.74
C SER A 819 9.08 -29.82 19.23
N ASN A 820 8.24 -29.00 18.61
CA ASN A 820 8.27 -28.70 17.18
C ASN A 820 9.58 -28.03 16.74
N ASN A 821 10.18 -27.18 17.60
CA ASN A 821 11.42 -26.45 17.29
C ASN A 821 12.68 -27.34 17.33
N ASN A 822 12.66 -28.44 18.07
CA ASN A 822 13.82 -29.32 18.29
C ASN A 822 13.66 -30.72 17.66
N TYR A 823 12.61 -30.94 16.85
CA TYR A 823 12.32 -32.25 16.27
C TYR A 823 13.04 -32.48 14.94
N MET A 824 14.14 -33.26 14.97
CA MET A 824 14.77 -33.84 13.77
C MET A 824 15.16 -35.31 14.02
N PRO A 825 14.25 -36.28 13.78
CA PRO A 825 14.56 -37.69 14.05
C PRO A 825 15.43 -38.33 12.97
N THR A 826 15.33 -37.86 11.72
CA THR A 826 16.03 -38.35 10.53
C THR A 826 16.04 -37.26 9.45
N HIS A 827 16.94 -37.32 8.46
CA HIS A 827 17.01 -36.40 7.30
C HIS A 827 15.75 -36.40 6.38
N ARG A 828 14.65 -37.03 6.81
CA ARG A 828 13.47 -37.32 5.98
C ARG A 828 12.27 -36.42 6.24
N PHE A 829 12.18 -35.76 7.40
CA PHE A 829 11.04 -34.90 7.77
C PHE A 829 11.53 -33.54 8.28
N LEU A 830 10.84 -32.47 7.89
CA LEU A 830 11.26 -31.09 8.16
C LEU A 830 10.83 -30.57 9.55
N CYS A 831 9.67 -31.02 10.05
CA CYS A 831 9.14 -30.64 11.36
C CYS A 831 8.11 -31.66 11.89
N LEU A 832 7.52 -31.41 13.06
CA LEU A 832 6.55 -32.30 13.68
C LEU A 832 5.26 -32.46 12.86
N LEU A 833 4.80 -31.38 12.22
CA LEU A 833 3.64 -31.38 11.33
C LEU A 833 3.87 -32.24 10.07
N ASP A 834 5.06 -32.17 9.47
CA ASP A 834 5.42 -32.99 8.30
C ASP A 834 5.38 -34.50 8.63
N TRP A 835 5.90 -34.86 9.81
CA TRP A 835 5.80 -36.23 10.31
C TRP A 835 4.35 -36.67 10.57
N ALA A 836 3.52 -35.80 11.15
CA ALA A 836 2.11 -36.08 11.42
C ALA A 836 1.30 -36.38 10.15
N VAL A 837 1.49 -35.54 9.11
CA VAL A 837 0.84 -35.70 7.81
C VAL A 837 1.26 -37.02 7.16
N HIS A 838 2.56 -37.33 7.17
CA HIS A 838 3.08 -38.57 6.62
C HIS A 838 2.52 -39.82 7.33
N LEU A 839 2.45 -39.80 8.67
CA LEU A 839 1.89 -40.93 9.42
C LEU A 839 0.39 -41.10 9.17
N HIS A 840 -0.35 -39.99 9.07
CA HIS A 840 -1.79 -40.01 8.79
C HIS A 840 -2.10 -40.60 7.40
N GLU A 841 -1.40 -40.16 6.35
CA GLU A 841 -1.58 -40.65 4.97
C GLU A 841 -1.29 -42.15 4.82
N ASN A 842 -0.41 -42.70 5.67
CA ASN A 842 -0.05 -44.11 5.65
C ASN A 842 -0.86 -44.96 6.66
N GLY A 843 -1.88 -44.39 7.32
CA GLY A 843 -2.70 -45.11 8.31
C GLY A 843 -1.94 -45.50 9.59
N ARG A 844 -0.81 -44.82 9.87
CA ARG A 844 0.12 -45.10 10.99
C ARG A 844 0.11 -43.99 12.05
N ALA A 845 -0.97 -43.21 12.12
CA ALA A 845 -1.10 -42.02 12.95
C ALA A 845 -0.86 -42.28 14.45
N VAL A 846 -1.13 -43.49 14.94
CA VAL A 846 -0.90 -43.95 16.31
C VAL A 846 0.59 -43.87 16.73
N GLU A 847 1.53 -43.97 15.78
CA GLU A 847 2.96 -43.87 16.06
C GLU A 847 3.40 -42.47 16.52
N MET A 848 2.54 -41.46 16.33
CA MET A 848 2.80 -40.11 16.79
C MET A 848 2.61 -39.96 18.30
N ILE A 849 1.88 -40.88 18.95
CA ILE A 849 1.51 -40.76 20.35
C ILE A 849 2.74 -41.02 21.24
N ASP A 850 2.92 -40.19 22.26
CA ASP A 850 3.99 -40.31 23.25
C ASP A 850 3.95 -41.70 23.93
N GLY A 851 4.99 -42.50 23.70
CA GLY A 851 5.10 -43.85 24.25
C GLY A 851 5.10 -43.92 25.79
N ARG A 852 5.31 -42.79 26.47
CA ARG A 852 5.24 -42.67 27.94
C ARG A 852 3.80 -42.73 28.48
N LEU A 853 2.77 -42.53 27.64
CA LEU A 853 1.36 -42.44 28.06
C LEU A 853 0.71 -43.80 28.36
N GLY A 854 1.30 -44.90 27.91
CA GLY A 854 1.03 -46.28 28.36
C GLY A 854 -0.44 -46.62 28.69
N ARG A 855 -0.74 -46.85 29.97
CA ARG A 855 -1.98 -47.52 30.46
C ARG A 855 -3.21 -46.61 30.61
N GLY A 856 -3.06 -45.28 30.61
CA GLY A 856 -4.15 -44.30 30.78
C GLY A 856 -4.69 -43.71 29.46
N LEU A 857 -4.13 -44.14 28.33
CA LEU A 857 -4.41 -43.59 27.01
C LEU A 857 -5.76 -44.09 26.47
N ARG A 858 -6.65 -43.14 26.19
CA ARG A 858 -7.88 -43.39 25.43
C ARG A 858 -7.63 -43.16 23.95
N MET A 859 -7.41 -44.25 23.22
CA MET A 859 -7.04 -44.20 21.80
C MET A 859 -8.07 -43.45 20.93
N ASP A 860 -9.36 -43.55 21.26
CA ASP A 860 -10.44 -42.81 20.61
C ASP A 860 -10.29 -41.28 20.74
N GLU A 861 -9.87 -40.81 21.92
CA GLU A 861 -9.64 -39.39 22.19
C GLU A 861 -8.35 -38.91 21.53
N ALA A 862 -7.30 -39.73 21.56
CA ALA A 862 -6.00 -39.40 20.96
C ALA A 862 -6.07 -39.32 19.44
N GLU A 863 -6.76 -40.27 18.79
CA GLU A 863 -7.00 -40.24 17.36
C GLU A 863 -7.87 -39.04 16.96
N ARG A 864 -8.90 -38.73 17.76
CA ARG A 864 -9.75 -37.55 17.57
C ARG A 864 -8.95 -36.25 17.66
N ALA A 865 -8.14 -36.09 18.70
CA ALA A 865 -7.27 -34.92 18.87
C ALA A 865 -6.28 -34.77 17.71
N LEU A 866 -5.73 -35.88 17.21
CA LEU A 866 -4.81 -35.88 16.07
C LEU A 866 -5.50 -35.46 14.76
N LYS A 867 -6.71 -35.96 14.49
CA LYS A 867 -7.51 -35.54 13.33
C LYS A 867 -7.87 -34.06 13.39
N VAL A 868 -8.29 -33.57 14.55
CA VAL A 868 -8.55 -32.15 14.77
C VAL A 868 -7.29 -31.31 14.53
N ALA A 869 -6.13 -31.74 15.03
CA ALA A 869 -4.85 -31.04 14.82
C ALA A 869 -4.47 -30.94 13.34
N LEU A 870 -4.67 -32.01 12.56
CA LEU A 870 -4.41 -32.02 11.11
C LEU A 870 -5.39 -31.12 10.35
N LEU A 871 -6.66 -31.10 10.74
CA LEU A 871 -7.66 -30.21 10.15
C LEU A 871 -7.35 -28.74 10.46
N CYS A 872 -6.96 -28.43 11.69
CA CYS A 872 -6.52 -27.10 12.11
C CYS A 872 -5.27 -26.62 11.36
N THR A 873 -4.38 -27.53 10.94
CA THR A 873 -3.13 -27.22 10.23
C THR A 873 -3.24 -27.31 8.71
N ASN A 874 -4.45 -27.26 8.16
CA ASN A 874 -4.67 -27.26 6.72
C ASN A 874 -3.99 -26.04 6.06
N ALA A 875 -3.42 -26.21 4.86
CA ALA A 875 -2.78 -25.14 4.10
C ALA A 875 -3.76 -24.01 3.73
N VAL A 876 -5.04 -24.36 3.50
CA VAL A 876 -6.10 -23.42 3.13
C VAL A 876 -6.84 -22.94 4.37
N ALA A 877 -6.73 -21.65 4.70
CA ALA A 877 -7.30 -21.05 5.89
C ALA A 877 -8.83 -21.19 6.00
N SER A 878 -9.56 -21.17 4.88
CA SER A 878 -11.01 -21.32 4.86
C SER A 878 -11.51 -22.73 5.20
N VAL A 879 -10.66 -23.75 5.08
CA VAL A 879 -10.98 -25.15 5.43
C VAL A 879 -10.80 -25.41 6.92
N ARG A 880 -9.98 -24.61 7.60
CA ARG A 880 -9.77 -24.76 9.05
C ARG A 880 -11.08 -24.46 9.80
N PRO A 881 -11.41 -25.18 10.87
CA PRO A 881 -12.60 -24.93 11.68
C PRO A 881 -12.48 -23.61 12.47
N THR A 882 -13.59 -23.13 13.04
CA THR A 882 -13.53 -22.13 14.12
C THR A 882 -13.10 -22.78 15.44
N MET A 883 -12.66 -22.00 16.42
CA MET A 883 -12.22 -22.57 17.69
C MET A 883 -13.38 -23.14 18.51
N THR A 884 -14.59 -22.58 18.38
CA THR A 884 -15.81 -23.20 18.93
C THR A 884 -16.09 -24.59 18.33
N GLU A 885 -15.93 -24.74 17.01
CA GLU A 885 -16.07 -26.05 16.34
C GLU A 885 -14.99 -27.02 16.82
N VAL A 886 -13.75 -26.55 17.00
CA VAL A 886 -12.65 -27.34 17.56
C VAL A 886 -12.99 -27.87 18.96
N VAL A 887 -13.54 -27.03 19.85
CA VAL A 887 -13.97 -27.47 21.19
C VAL A 887 -15.01 -28.58 21.07
N ARG A 888 -16.03 -28.40 20.23
CA ARG A 888 -17.10 -29.40 20.03
C ARG A 888 -16.57 -30.72 19.45
N MET A 889 -15.63 -30.64 18.50
CA MET A 889 -14.98 -31.82 17.92
C MET A 889 -14.13 -32.56 18.96
N LEU A 890 -13.36 -31.86 19.80
CA LEU A 890 -12.59 -32.48 20.87
C LEU A 890 -13.51 -33.14 21.91
N GLU A 891 -14.59 -32.48 22.31
CA GLU A 891 -15.59 -33.02 23.26
C GLU A 891 -16.44 -34.17 22.65
N GLY A 892 -16.35 -34.40 21.34
CA GLY A 892 -17.12 -35.44 20.65
C GLY A 892 -18.59 -35.08 20.41
N THR A 893 -18.94 -33.79 20.44
CA THR A 893 -20.30 -33.28 20.20
C THR A 893 -20.52 -32.78 18.76
N ALA A 894 -19.50 -32.88 17.91
CA ALA A 894 -19.54 -32.59 16.48
C ALA A 894 -18.68 -33.60 15.70
N GLU A 895 -19.09 -33.92 14.47
CA GLU A 895 -18.32 -34.79 13.57
C GLU A 895 -17.12 -34.05 12.98
N ILE A 896 -16.04 -34.79 12.71
CA ILE A 896 -14.82 -34.26 12.07
C ILE A 896 -14.95 -34.50 10.56
N PRO A 897 -14.92 -33.44 9.73
CA PRO A 897 -14.95 -33.59 8.27
C PRO A 897 -13.75 -34.39 7.73
N ASP A 898 -13.96 -35.13 6.64
CA ASP A 898 -12.87 -35.81 5.94
C ASP A 898 -11.84 -34.80 5.43
N ILE A 899 -10.57 -35.00 5.80
CA ILE A 899 -9.46 -34.14 5.38
C ILE A 899 -9.13 -34.46 3.92
N PRO A 900 -9.23 -33.52 2.97
CA PRO A 900 -8.84 -33.78 1.59
C PRO A 900 -7.37 -34.18 1.51
N PRO A 901 -7.00 -35.23 0.76
CA PRO A 901 -5.60 -35.63 0.63
C PRO A 901 -4.78 -34.47 0.03
N PRO A 902 -3.61 -34.14 0.59
CA PRO A 902 -2.69 -33.20 -0.04
C PRO A 902 -2.35 -33.69 -1.45
N GLY A 903 -2.41 -32.79 -2.44
CA GLY A 903 -1.94 -33.13 -3.80
C GLY A 903 -0.52 -33.68 -3.73
N ARG A 904 -0.32 -34.92 -4.20
CA ARG A 904 0.99 -35.60 -4.16
C ARG A 904 2.08 -34.77 -4.81
N THR A 905 3.00 -34.24 -4.01
CA THR A 905 4.45 -34.09 -4.29
C THR A 905 5.13 -33.62 -2.99
N THR A 906 5.85 -34.53 -2.33
CA THR A 906 6.53 -34.33 -1.03
C THR A 906 7.78 -33.45 -1.12
N SER A 907 7.77 -32.38 -1.91
CA SER A 907 8.82 -31.36 -1.91
C SER A 907 8.37 -29.92 -2.22
N GLU A 908 7.09 -29.69 -2.56
CA GLU A 908 6.55 -28.37 -2.96
C GLU A 908 5.29 -27.96 -2.17
N ASP A 909 5.01 -28.58 -1.04
CA ASP A 909 3.88 -28.17 -0.21
C ASP A 909 4.15 -26.78 0.40
N VAL A 910 3.27 -25.84 0.10
CA VAL A 910 3.31 -24.43 0.53
C VAL A 910 3.45 -24.31 2.06
N ARG A 911 2.96 -25.31 2.82
CA ARG A 911 3.11 -25.38 4.29
C ARG A 911 4.57 -25.39 4.75
N PHE A 912 5.49 -25.98 3.99
CA PHE A 912 6.87 -26.24 4.44
C PHE A 912 7.90 -25.32 3.77
N ARG A 913 7.49 -24.48 2.80
CA ARG A 913 8.37 -23.57 2.06
C ARG A 913 9.09 -22.57 2.98
N ALA A 914 8.35 -21.93 3.89
CA ALA A 914 8.89 -20.94 4.83
C ALA A 914 9.90 -21.54 5.84
N LEU A 915 9.74 -22.81 6.23
CA LEU A 915 10.68 -23.51 7.10
C LEU A 915 11.97 -23.92 6.35
N LYS A 916 11.83 -24.30 5.07
CA LYS A 916 12.96 -24.70 4.23
C LYS A 916 13.89 -23.53 3.93
N ASP A 917 13.32 -22.38 3.57
CA ASP A 917 14.09 -21.15 3.30
C ASP A 917 14.92 -20.71 4.53
N PHE A 918 14.39 -20.96 5.75
CA PHE A 918 15.10 -20.67 7.01
C PHE A 918 16.24 -21.65 7.32
N HIS A 919 16.02 -22.96 7.13
CA HIS A 919 17.08 -23.96 7.33
C HIS A 919 18.23 -23.84 6.31
N GLU A 920 17.94 -23.39 5.09
CA GLU A 920 18.95 -23.09 4.07
C GLU A 920 19.73 -21.80 4.39
N ALA A 921 19.10 -20.80 5.03
CA ALA A 921 19.77 -19.58 5.50
C ALA A 921 20.69 -19.83 6.71
N GLY A 922 20.37 -20.79 7.59
CA GLY A 922 21.16 -21.12 8.78
C GLY A 922 22.39 -22.01 8.55
N ARG A 923 22.60 -22.53 7.34
CA ARG A 923 23.72 -23.45 6.99
C ARG A 923 24.91 -22.78 6.29
N ARG A 924 25.06 -21.46 6.39
CA ARG A 924 26.29 -20.78 5.93
C ARG A 924 27.29 -20.74 7.10
N PRO A 925 28.47 -21.38 6.99
CA PRO A 925 29.49 -21.27 8.04
C PRO A 925 29.99 -19.82 8.12
N SER A 926 30.19 -19.37 9.35
CA SER A 926 30.68 -18.06 9.78
C SER A 926 31.95 -17.60 9.09
#